data_AF-A0AAU2RJC6-F1
#
_entry.id   AF-A0AAU2RJC6-F1
#
_cell.length_a   1.000
_cell.length_b   1.000
_cell.length_c   1.000
_cell.angle_alpha   90.00
_cell.angle_beta   90.00
_cell.angle_gamma   90.00
#
_symmetry.space_group_name_H-M   'P 1'
#
loop_
_entity.id
_entity.type
_entity.pdbx_description
1 polymer ?
#
loop_
_entity_poly.entity_id
_entity_poly.type
_entity_poly.pdbx_seq_one_letter_code
_entity_poly.pdbx_strand_id
1 'polypeptide(L)'
;MPTELKLRESEDIQGDVLAGFKKDQMTLLFLKFEDAARARTWVRQLEPQISTTKQVATFNAAFRKARQASGGDDPQKLKATWMNVSFTHEGIWQLIGKDPLPSTRPGGTLEAFKDGSNKRALGDVGDSSPENWLFGNGKGQTVHAVLTIASDTVQDLQAAVTAQREATAQAKIVIVFQQNGATLTGSRRGKEHFGFKDGVSEPAVIGFDEPDPERPEYEKGKPGTRLIPAGEFVIGHPRIGGITYDEMPDWAVNGSFHVVRRLAQDVPGWWAQISAQLKVLKKAKVVPPEATPEWLAARVVGRWRSGTPVAKCPHADRPGNAEAGADNDFGFKNDPEGFVTPLFSHLRKTNPRDGLQEKPGAEPFPENPVMDRRRIMRRGSPYGAPFDPASEGPGGPDDPRGLLFVSYQSDLVEQFEFIQKAWINDPNFPPGRTNKPGPDPDVGPTGTVTYESPGASTQLTFNQFVTTEGSVYGFAPSLTTLRLLGEGRLTDKLPSTVRPTDAFLAVPDLYRQGGKSWYWAYGTGGSGPVARTVSIAEGDEHSDRLERPDRPLSTWPQLYSGVGRVDAVLPVPDEQRIDGRSRFWLFHTTEGRQVYRLISINDRAESGLPPDQAGTVDRGDRAITAWTSFNGIEQVDAFLPVPDWSGEFRNNGRSWYWVFHTLMGQQVYRLISIADGKAHTDVIERGDRSLSLWQSLAGIDKVDEFLAVPDMQMINGFSLFWVFHQDRYRIISIKSGAGHPDQESVGDRPLTLWTSLTN
;
A
#
# COMPACT_ATOMS: atom_id res chain seq x y z
N MET A 1 -32.20 -5.45 6.99
CA MET A 1 -31.14 -6.47 7.15
C MET A 1 -30.03 -5.85 7.98
N PRO A 2 -29.25 -6.60 8.79
CA PRO A 2 -28.10 -6.05 9.48
C PRO A 2 -27.10 -5.47 8.47
N THR A 3 -26.58 -4.28 8.74
CA THR A 3 -25.59 -3.61 7.87
C THR A 3 -24.30 -4.42 7.84
N GLU A 4 -23.86 -4.83 6.66
CA GLU A 4 -22.68 -5.68 6.49
C GLU A 4 -21.39 -4.85 6.61
N LEU A 5 -20.69 -4.96 7.75
CA LEU A 5 -19.49 -4.17 8.07
C LEU A 5 -18.22 -4.75 7.41
N LYS A 6 -18.23 -4.91 6.08
CA LYS A 6 -17.15 -5.60 5.32
C LYS A 6 -15.75 -5.08 5.61
N LEU A 7 -15.59 -3.77 5.81
CA LEU A 7 -14.28 -3.16 6.06
C LEU A 7 -13.73 -3.50 7.45
N ARG A 8 -14.60 -3.79 8.42
CA ARG A 8 -14.20 -4.24 9.75
C ARG A 8 -13.52 -5.61 9.70
N GLU A 9 -13.87 -6.44 8.73
CA GLU A 9 -13.27 -7.75 8.49
C GLU A 9 -12.09 -7.72 7.48
N SER A 10 -11.58 -6.54 7.12
CA SER A 10 -10.49 -6.43 6.14
C SER A 10 -9.16 -6.94 6.70
N GLU A 11 -8.60 -7.94 6.02
CA GLU A 11 -7.24 -8.46 6.22
C GLU A 11 -6.21 -7.77 5.31
N ASP A 12 -6.65 -6.89 4.40
CA ASP A 12 -5.79 -6.24 3.40
C ASP A 12 -5.49 -4.75 3.72
N ILE A 13 -6.31 -4.10 4.57
CA ILE A 13 -6.08 -2.72 5.01
C ILE A 13 -5.32 -2.73 6.35
N GLN A 14 -4.21 -1.99 6.44
CA GLN A 14 -3.43 -1.84 7.69
C GLN A 14 -4.25 -1.20 8.83
N GLY A 15 -4.10 -1.73 10.04
CA GLY A 15 -5.07 -1.55 11.12
C GLY A 15 -5.11 -0.18 11.77
N ASP A 16 -4.06 0.64 11.67
CA ASP A 16 -4.08 1.99 12.25
C ASP A 16 -4.94 2.98 11.43
N VAL A 17 -5.11 2.71 10.13
CA VAL A 17 -5.89 3.55 9.20
C VAL A 17 -7.35 3.67 9.67
N LEU A 18 -8.09 2.55 9.66
CA LEU A 18 -9.51 2.54 10.03
C LEU A 18 -9.73 2.28 11.52
N ALA A 19 -9.18 1.20 12.06
CA ALA A 19 -9.50 0.76 13.42
C ALA A 19 -8.77 1.57 14.51
N GLY A 20 -7.54 2.01 14.23
CA GLY A 20 -6.65 2.74 15.13
C GLY A 20 -6.08 1.85 16.24
N PHE A 21 -4.77 1.90 16.45
CA PHE A 21 -4.08 1.04 17.42
C PHE A 21 -4.53 1.27 18.88
N LYS A 22 -4.87 2.52 19.23
CA LYS A 22 -5.43 2.92 20.54
C LYS A 22 -4.59 2.41 21.73
N LYS A 23 -3.28 2.67 21.67
CA LYS A 23 -2.27 2.25 22.64
C LYS A 23 -1.71 3.44 23.40
N ASP A 24 -1.31 3.20 24.65
CA ASP A 24 -0.71 4.24 25.49
C ASP A 24 0.76 4.55 25.15
N GLN A 25 1.44 3.67 24.42
CA GLN A 25 2.85 3.84 24.03
C GLN A 25 3.02 3.63 22.52
N MET A 26 3.82 4.47 21.86
CA MET A 26 4.18 4.29 20.45
C MET A 26 5.63 4.69 20.15
N THR A 27 6.17 4.19 19.04
CA THR A 27 7.47 4.57 18.50
C THR A 27 7.40 4.56 16.99
N LEU A 28 7.83 5.65 16.37
CA LEU A 28 8.02 5.76 14.93
C LEU A 28 9.53 5.64 14.64
N LEU A 29 9.89 4.66 13.81
CA LEU A 29 11.22 4.53 13.23
C LEU A 29 11.18 5.12 11.81
N PHE A 30 11.97 6.16 11.58
CA PHE A 30 12.15 6.77 10.28
C PHE A 30 13.36 6.12 9.61
N LEU A 31 13.14 5.48 8.47
CA LEU A 31 14.06 4.53 7.85
C LEU A 31 14.54 5.04 6.50
N LYS A 32 15.82 4.83 6.19
CA LYS A 32 16.44 5.07 4.89
C LYS A 32 17.08 3.79 4.37
N PHE A 33 16.77 3.44 3.13
CA PHE A 33 17.32 2.30 2.42
C PHE A 33 18.61 2.69 1.70
N GLU A 34 19.66 1.87 1.84
CA GLU A 34 20.91 2.00 1.08
C GLU A 34 21.03 0.96 -0.04
N ASP A 35 20.33 -0.18 0.09
CA ASP A 35 20.34 -1.29 -0.86
C ASP A 35 18.91 -1.80 -1.08
N ALA A 36 18.48 -1.84 -2.34
CA ALA A 36 17.12 -2.22 -2.72
C ALA A 36 16.80 -3.70 -2.43
N ALA A 37 17.75 -4.63 -2.62
CA ALA A 37 17.52 -6.05 -2.42
C ALA A 37 17.41 -6.42 -0.93
N ARG A 38 18.19 -5.77 -0.07
CA ARG A 38 18.07 -5.89 1.38
C ARG A 38 16.81 -5.23 1.91
N ALA A 39 16.45 -4.04 1.41
CA ALA A 39 15.20 -3.37 1.76
C ALA A 39 13.98 -4.22 1.42
N ARG A 40 13.93 -4.81 0.21
CA ARG A 40 12.91 -5.80 -0.18
C ARG A 40 12.86 -7.01 0.74
N THR A 41 14.01 -7.54 1.14
CA THR A 41 14.10 -8.67 2.07
C THR A 41 13.53 -8.32 3.45
N TRP A 42 13.82 -7.13 3.97
CA TRP A 42 13.20 -6.63 5.20
C TRP A 42 11.69 -6.41 5.06
N VAL A 43 11.20 -5.88 3.93
CA VAL A 43 9.75 -5.75 3.66
C VAL A 43 9.05 -7.12 3.69
N ARG A 44 9.62 -8.15 3.06
CA ARG A 44 9.07 -9.53 3.11
C ARG A 44 9.06 -10.11 4.53
N GLN A 45 10.02 -9.78 5.37
CA GLN A 45 10.06 -10.20 6.77
C GLN A 45 9.09 -9.40 7.67
N LEU A 46 8.81 -8.16 7.30
CA LEU A 46 7.91 -7.25 8.04
C LEU A 46 6.44 -7.51 7.72
N GLU A 47 6.09 -7.82 6.47
CA GLU A 47 4.69 -8.02 6.03
C GLU A 47 3.84 -8.91 6.96
N PRO A 48 4.26 -10.12 7.36
CA PRO A 48 3.46 -10.96 8.26
C PRO A 48 3.36 -10.45 9.71
N GLN A 49 4.09 -9.39 10.07
CA GLN A 49 4.02 -8.71 11.36
C GLN A 49 3.11 -7.47 11.34
N ILE A 50 2.74 -6.98 10.14
CA ILE A 50 1.87 -5.81 10.00
C ILE A 50 0.45 -6.15 10.43
N SER A 51 -0.10 -5.29 11.29
CA SER A 51 -1.40 -5.53 11.92
C SER A 51 -2.53 -5.10 11.01
N THR A 52 -3.53 -5.97 10.80
CA THR A 52 -4.65 -5.71 9.88
C THR A 52 -5.82 -5.01 10.58
N THR A 53 -6.70 -4.39 9.78
CA THR A 53 -7.93 -3.74 10.28
C THR A 53 -8.79 -4.71 11.08
N LYS A 54 -8.95 -5.96 10.60
CA LYS A 54 -9.67 -7.03 11.29
C LYS A 54 -9.10 -7.37 12.66
N GLN A 55 -7.77 -7.56 12.76
CA GLN A 55 -7.09 -7.88 14.03
C GLN A 55 -7.30 -6.74 15.05
N VAL A 56 -7.02 -5.50 14.65
CA VAL A 56 -7.11 -4.33 15.52
C VAL A 56 -8.56 -4.02 15.91
N ALA A 57 -9.52 -4.13 14.98
CA ALA A 57 -10.93 -3.92 15.27
C ALA A 57 -11.51 -4.98 16.23
N THR A 58 -11.14 -6.26 16.04
CA THR A 58 -11.54 -7.36 16.92
C THR A 58 -11.00 -7.16 18.34
N PHE A 59 -9.72 -6.82 18.48
CA PHE A 59 -9.13 -6.49 19.78
C PHE A 59 -9.82 -5.28 20.43
N ASN A 60 -10.02 -4.19 19.68
CA ASN A 60 -10.66 -2.97 20.18
C ASN A 60 -12.09 -3.24 20.68
N ALA A 61 -12.85 -4.11 19.99
CA ALA A 61 -14.18 -4.52 20.43
C ALA A 61 -14.14 -5.33 21.74
N ALA A 62 -13.21 -6.28 21.85
CA ALA A 62 -13.01 -7.08 23.06
C ALA A 62 -12.55 -6.22 24.26
N PHE A 63 -11.59 -5.32 24.04
CA PHE A 63 -11.09 -4.38 25.06
C PHE A 63 -12.20 -3.48 25.57
N ARG A 64 -12.98 -2.85 24.67
CA ARG A 64 -14.14 -2.01 25.02
C ARG A 64 -15.16 -2.77 25.86
N LYS A 65 -15.50 -4.01 25.48
CA LYS A 65 -16.44 -4.86 26.22
C LYS A 65 -15.94 -5.20 27.63
N ALA A 66 -14.66 -5.54 27.76
CA ALA A 66 -14.05 -5.84 29.06
C ALA A 66 -13.96 -4.60 29.98
N ARG A 67 -13.66 -3.44 29.41
CA ARG A 67 -13.64 -2.15 30.10
C ARG A 67 -15.04 -1.71 30.57
N GLN A 68 -16.07 -1.92 29.75
CA GLN A 68 -17.46 -1.70 30.15
C GLN A 68 -17.88 -2.64 31.30
N ALA A 69 -17.50 -3.91 31.23
CA ALA A 69 -17.81 -4.90 32.27
C ALA A 69 -17.09 -4.65 33.61
N SER A 70 -16.11 -3.75 33.65
CA SER A 70 -15.32 -3.38 34.84
C SER A 70 -15.57 -1.94 35.31
N GLY A 71 -16.59 -1.25 34.79
CA GLY A 71 -16.94 0.11 35.22
C GLY A 71 -15.94 1.20 34.77
N GLY A 72 -15.17 0.93 33.70
CA GLY A 72 -14.25 1.89 33.10
C GLY A 72 -12.76 1.63 33.31
N ASP A 73 -12.39 0.59 34.06
CA ASP A 73 -10.99 0.16 34.26
C ASP A 73 -10.40 -0.53 33.01
N ASP A 74 -9.11 -0.31 32.75
CA ASP A 74 -8.44 -0.93 31.60
C ASP A 74 -8.12 -2.41 31.88
N PRO A 75 -8.54 -3.35 30.99
CA PRO A 75 -8.44 -4.79 31.21
C PRO A 75 -6.99 -5.29 31.18
N GLN A 76 -6.41 -5.50 32.36
CA GLN A 76 -4.99 -5.86 32.58
C GLN A 76 -4.47 -7.09 31.80
N LYS A 77 -5.36 -7.99 31.36
CA LYS A 77 -5.03 -9.22 30.61
C LYS A 77 -5.15 -9.07 29.09
N LEU A 78 -5.73 -7.99 28.57
CA LEU A 78 -5.85 -7.73 27.14
C LEU A 78 -4.75 -6.76 26.73
N LYS A 79 -3.64 -7.31 26.23
CA LYS A 79 -2.49 -6.57 25.73
C LYS A 79 -2.17 -6.98 24.29
N ALA A 80 -1.72 -6.04 23.48
CA ALA A 80 -1.24 -6.26 22.12
C ALA A 80 -0.21 -5.20 21.72
N THR A 81 0.79 -5.64 20.96
CA THR A 81 1.69 -4.76 20.20
C THR A 81 1.29 -4.82 18.74
N TRP A 82 1.13 -3.66 18.11
CA TRP A 82 0.74 -3.51 16.71
C TRP A 82 1.81 -2.81 15.89
N MET A 83 1.86 -3.11 14.59
CA MET A 83 2.80 -2.52 13.63
C MET A 83 2.08 -2.05 12.36
N ASN A 84 2.44 -0.87 11.88
CA ASN A 84 2.04 -0.28 10.59
C ASN A 84 3.28 0.22 9.87
N VAL A 85 3.32 0.12 8.54
CA VAL A 85 4.40 0.67 7.72
C VAL A 85 3.85 1.54 6.60
N SER A 86 4.56 2.62 6.32
CA SER A 86 4.30 3.50 5.18
C SER A 86 5.60 3.88 4.48
N PHE A 87 5.53 4.18 3.18
CA PHE A 87 6.68 4.50 2.34
C PHE A 87 6.51 5.89 1.71
N THR A 88 7.57 6.67 1.60
CA THR A 88 7.58 7.91 0.79
C THR A 88 7.63 7.57 -0.70
N HIS A 89 7.43 8.55 -1.58
CA HIS A 89 7.63 8.35 -3.02
C HIS A 89 9.05 7.83 -3.32
N GLU A 90 10.09 8.43 -2.72
CA GLU A 90 11.46 7.94 -2.89
C GLU A 90 11.64 6.53 -2.31
N GLY A 91 10.98 6.19 -1.19
CA GLY A 91 11.05 4.85 -0.62
C GLY A 91 10.45 3.77 -1.51
N ILE A 92 9.32 4.05 -2.16
CA ILE A 92 8.74 3.14 -3.16
C ILE A 92 9.68 3.03 -4.38
N TRP A 93 10.19 4.17 -4.88
CA TRP A 93 11.15 4.19 -5.99
C TRP A 93 12.37 3.30 -5.72
N GLN A 94 12.94 3.36 -4.52
CA GLN A 94 14.09 2.54 -4.12
C GLN A 94 13.78 1.04 -4.08
N LEU A 95 12.57 0.64 -3.70
CA LEU A 95 12.17 -0.77 -3.64
C LEU A 95 12.01 -1.38 -5.05
N ILE A 96 11.47 -0.62 -6.01
CA ILE A 96 11.10 -1.13 -7.34
C ILE A 96 12.05 -0.71 -8.48
N GLY A 97 12.96 0.25 -8.24
CA GLY A 97 13.96 0.73 -9.20
C GLY A 97 13.42 1.63 -10.33
N LYS A 98 12.17 2.11 -10.24
CA LYS A 98 11.50 2.97 -11.23
C LYS A 98 10.51 3.91 -10.56
N ASP A 99 10.08 4.96 -11.29
CA ASP A 99 9.08 5.90 -10.79
C ASP A 99 7.71 5.21 -10.58
N PRO A 100 7.18 5.16 -9.34
CA PRO A 100 5.86 4.59 -9.08
C PRO A 100 4.72 5.45 -9.63
N LEU A 101 4.98 6.72 -9.95
CA LEU A 101 4.03 7.73 -10.41
C LEU A 101 4.59 8.48 -11.63
N PRO A 102 4.75 7.82 -12.80
CA PRO A 102 5.37 8.41 -13.98
C PRO A 102 4.58 9.60 -14.56
N SER A 103 3.28 9.66 -14.31
CA SER A 103 2.39 10.78 -14.65
C SER A 103 1.57 11.19 -13.43
N THR A 104 1.55 12.49 -13.14
CA THR A 104 0.76 13.09 -12.05
C THR A 104 -0.01 14.30 -12.57
N ARG A 105 -1.22 14.51 -12.07
CA ARG A 105 -2.01 15.71 -12.35
C ARG A 105 -1.47 16.91 -11.55
N PRO A 106 -1.21 18.08 -12.17
CA PRO A 106 -0.79 19.27 -11.46
C PRO A 106 -1.78 19.71 -10.38
N GLY A 107 -1.26 19.99 -9.18
CA GLY A 107 -2.05 20.33 -8.00
C GLY A 107 -2.78 19.15 -7.34
N GLY A 108 -2.63 17.92 -7.83
CA GLY A 108 -3.32 16.73 -7.31
C GLY A 108 -2.57 16.01 -6.17
N THR A 109 -3.26 15.11 -5.46
CA THR A 109 -2.67 14.34 -4.34
C THR A 109 -1.46 13.49 -4.73
N LEU A 110 -1.43 12.93 -5.94
CA LEU A 110 -0.28 12.16 -6.43
C LEU A 110 0.96 13.04 -6.67
N GLU A 111 0.77 14.29 -7.11
CA GLU A 111 1.86 15.27 -7.17
C GLU A 111 2.32 15.65 -5.77
N ALA A 112 1.40 15.95 -4.84
CA ALA A 112 1.75 16.30 -3.46
C ALA A 112 2.54 15.18 -2.74
N PHE A 113 2.17 13.92 -2.95
CA PHE A 113 2.91 12.76 -2.44
C PHE A 113 4.29 12.60 -3.08
N LYS A 114 4.41 12.83 -4.40
CA LYS A 114 5.68 12.80 -5.15
C LYS A 114 6.63 13.95 -4.79
N ASP A 115 6.07 15.11 -4.48
CA ASP A 115 6.81 16.27 -4.02
C ASP A 115 7.38 16.06 -2.62
N GLY A 116 6.60 15.45 -1.73
CA GLY A 116 6.94 15.29 -0.32
C GLY A 116 6.71 16.57 0.48
N SER A 117 6.42 16.40 1.78
CA SER A 117 6.02 17.46 2.71
C SER A 117 6.96 18.67 2.77
N ASN A 118 8.26 18.49 2.52
CA ASN A 118 9.26 19.56 2.56
C ASN A 118 9.12 20.54 1.37
N LYS A 119 8.79 20.04 0.17
CA LYS A 119 8.55 20.90 -1.00
C LYS A 119 7.18 21.57 -0.92
N ARG A 120 6.23 20.88 -0.29
CA ARG A 120 4.83 21.34 -0.12
C ARG A 120 4.65 22.41 0.95
N ALA A 121 5.55 22.45 1.95
CA ALA A 121 5.74 23.45 3.01
C ALA A 121 4.49 24.27 3.35
N LEU A 122 3.72 23.85 4.36
CA LEU A 122 2.34 24.32 4.55
C LEU A 122 2.26 25.62 5.38
N GLY A 123 3.02 26.64 4.98
CA GLY A 123 3.25 27.84 5.80
C GLY A 123 4.36 27.66 6.84
N ASP A 124 5.13 26.58 6.70
CA ASP A 124 6.30 26.24 7.52
C ASP A 124 7.48 27.17 7.19
N VAL A 125 7.72 28.17 8.06
CA VAL A 125 8.74 29.22 7.89
C VAL A 125 9.47 29.51 9.21
N GLY A 126 10.62 30.17 9.14
CA GLY A 126 11.43 30.49 10.33
C GLY A 126 11.89 29.23 11.05
N ASP A 127 11.67 29.15 12.36
CA ASP A 127 12.02 27.97 13.16
C ASP A 127 11.28 26.70 12.69
N SER A 128 10.09 26.84 12.10
CA SER A 128 9.31 25.74 11.50
C SER A 128 9.77 25.38 10.08
N SER A 129 10.71 26.10 9.46
CA SER A 129 11.11 25.90 8.06
C SER A 129 11.76 24.53 7.81
N PRO A 130 11.56 23.89 6.63
CA PRO A 130 12.15 22.59 6.32
C PRO A 130 13.67 22.48 6.52
N GLU A 131 14.45 23.56 6.41
CA GLU A 131 15.89 23.54 6.71
C GLU A 131 16.24 23.16 8.15
N ASN A 132 15.33 23.42 9.10
CA ASN A 132 15.51 23.19 10.54
C ASN A 132 14.99 21.82 11.00
N TRP A 133 14.26 21.10 10.13
CA TRP A 133 13.65 19.83 10.48
C TRP A 133 14.69 18.74 10.82
N LEU A 134 14.35 17.93 11.83
CA LEU A 134 15.13 16.77 12.27
C LEU A 134 15.04 15.58 11.29
N PHE A 135 13.96 15.50 10.52
CA PHE A 135 13.71 14.46 9.51
C PHE A 135 12.78 14.99 8.42
N GLY A 136 12.61 14.25 7.33
CA GLY A 136 11.79 14.70 6.19
C GLY A 136 12.55 15.61 5.21
N ASN A 137 13.88 15.52 5.25
CA ASN A 137 14.90 16.19 4.43
C ASN A 137 15.36 17.62 4.77
N GLY A 138 15.07 18.11 5.98
CA GLY A 138 16.02 19.01 6.65
C GLY A 138 17.41 18.38 6.72
N LYS A 139 18.47 19.16 6.43
CA LYS A 139 19.90 18.74 6.44
C LYS A 139 20.21 17.44 5.66
N GLY A 140 19.43 17.10 4.63
CA GLY A 140 19.63 15.88 3.83
C GLY A 140 19.15 14.57 4.48
N GLN A 141 18.33 14.65 5.54
CA GLN A 141 17.76 13.47 6.22
C GLN A 141 16.54 12.90 5.46
N THR A 142 16.81 12.29 4.31
CA THR A 142 15.79 11.58 3.50
C THR A 142 15.20 10.41 4.27
N VAL A 143 13.86 10.32 4.28
CA VAL A 143 13.10 9.19 4.82
C VAL A 143 12.53 8.40 3.63
N HIS A 144 12.71 7.08 3.64
CA HIS A 144 12.13 6.14 2.67
C HIS A 144 10.91 5.41 3.26
N ALA A 145 10.93 5.08 4.55
CA ALA A 145 9.78 4.48 5.22
C ALA A 145 9.61 4.99 6.66
N VAL A 146 8.38 4.91 7.16
CA VAL A 146 8.03 5.11 8.56
C VAL A 146 7.37 3.83 9.07
N LEU A 147 8.01 3.18 10.04
CA LEU A 147 7.47 2.04 10.77
C LEU A 147 6.93 2.52 12.12
N THR A 148 5.61 2.43 12.28
CA THR A 148 4.88 2.76 13.51
C THR A 148 4.70 1.48 14.32
N ILE A 149 5.23 1.45 15.54
CA ILE A 149 5.06 0.35 16.50
C ILE A 149 4.34 0.90 17.73
N ALA A 150 3.27 0.27 18.18
CA ALA A 150 2.49 0.74 19.34
C ALA A 150 2.08 -0.41 20.26
N SER A 151 2.07 -0.19 21.58
CA SER A 151 1.76 -1.25 22.56
C SER A 151 1.10 -0.72 23.84
N ASP A 152 0.35 -1.58 24.53
CA ASP A 152 -0.23 -1.28 25.84
C ASP A 152 0.84 -1.20 26.95
N THR A 153 2.05 -1.71 26.73
CA THR A 153 3.14 -1.64 27.71
C THR A 153 4.46 -1.15 27.12
N VAL A 154 5.23 -0.44 27.95
CA VAL A 154 6.59 0.02 27.61
C VAL A 154 7.52 -1.15 27.31
N GLN A 155 7.38 -2.26 28.04
CA GLN A 155 8.25 -3.44 27.91
C GLN A 155 8.03 -4.18 26.59
N ASP A 156 6.76 -4.39 26.22
CA ASP A 156 6.40 -5.04 24.95
C ASP A 156 6.74 -4.15 23.74
N LEU A 157 6.59 -2.82 23.87
CA LEU A 157 7.06 -1.85 22.87
C LEU A 157 8.58 -1.90 22.70
N GLN A 158 9.34 -1.87 23.80
CA GLN A 158 10.81 -1.92 23.76
C GLN A 158 11.33 -3.22 23.14
N ALA A 159 10.70 -4.36 23.44
CA ALA A 159 11.05 -5.64 22.81
C ALA A 159 10.83 -5.59 21.29
N ALA A 160 9.67 -5.10 20.84
CA ALA A 160 9.35 -4.99 19.42
C ALA A 160 10.23 -3.97 18.67
N VAL A 161 10.53 -2.83 19.28
CA VAL A 161 11.48 -1.82 18.75
C VAL A 161 12.89 -2.39 18.66
N THR A 162 13.32 -3.21 19.63
CA THR A 162 14.65 -3.86 19.60
C THR A 162 14.74 -4.88 18.48
N ALA A 163 13.75 -5.76 18.33
CA ALA A 163 13.71 -6.72 17.23
C ALA A 163 13.73 -6.03 15.84
N GLN A 164 13.03 -4.90 15.68
CA GLN A 164 13.03 -4.15 14.43
C GLN A 164 14.33 -3.35 14.20
N ARG A 165 15.02 -2.91 15.27
CA ARG A 165 16.40 -2.38 15.19
C ARG A 165 17.40 -3.44 14.74
N GLU A 166 17.26 -4.68 15.21
CA GLU A 166 18.09 -5.81 14.77
C GLU A 166 17.82 -6.17 13.31
N ALA A 167 16.55 -6.28 12.90
CA ALA A 167 16.16 -6.58 11.53
C ALA A 167 16.62 -5.50 10.53
N THR A 168 16.46 -4.22 10.87
CA THR A 168 16.95 -3.11 10.04
C THR A 168 18.48 -3.08 9.96
N ALA A 169 19.20 -3.36 11.06
CA ALA A 169 20.66 -3.46 11.05
C ALA A 169 21.17 -4.61 10.16
N GLN A 170 20.55 -5.80 10.22
CA GLN A 170 20.87 -6.93 9.33
C GLN A 170 20.64 -6.59 7.85
N ALA A 171 19.56 -5.86 7.56
CA ALA A 171 19.23 -5.37 6.23
C ALA A 171 20.06 -4.13 5.79
N LYS A 172 20.96 -3.59 6.63
CA LYS A 172 21.66 -2.30 6.39
C LYS A 172 20.69 -1.16 6.05
N ILE A 173 19.57 -1.10 6.76
CA ILE A 173 18.63 0.02 6.72
C ILE A 173 19.01 0.99 7.84
N VAL A 174 19.21 2.25 7.47
CA VAL A 174 19.59 3.31 8.42
C VAL A 174 18.34 3.86 9.09
N ILE A 175 18.31 3.84 10.42
CA ILE A 175 17.31 4.58 11.21
C ILE A 175 17.79 6.05 11.27
N VAL A 176 17.21 6.92 10.45
CA VAL A 176 17.60 8.35 10.40
C VAL A 176 17.08 9.12 11.60
N PHE A 177 15.89 8.76 12.09
CA PHE A 177 15.30 9.32 13.30
C PHE A 177 14.45 8.26 14.02
N GLN A 178 14.33 8.39 15.34
CA GLN A 178 13.36 7.64 16.13
C GLN A 178 12.60 8.62 17.01
N GLN A 179 11.27 8.54 17.00
CA GLN A 179 10.42 9.32 17.87
C GLN A 179 9.55 8.43 18.74
N ASN A 180 9.72 8.54 20.05
CA ASN A 180 8.87 7.89 21.04
C ASN A 180 7.68 8.80 21.35
N GLY A 181 6.47 8.24 21.38
CA GLY A 181 5.25 8.93 21.83
C GLY A 181 4.58 8.14 22.95
N ALA A 182 3.92 8.82 23.86
CA ALA A 182 3.22 8.19 24.98
C ALA A 182 2.06 9.06 25.47
N THR A 183 0.97 8.43 25.90
CA THR A 183 -0.06 9.11 26.68
C THR A 183 0.57 9.70 27.95
N LEU A 184 0.32 10.99 28.21
CA LEU A 184 0.83 11.65 29.42
C LEU A 184 0.30 10.98 30.69
N THR A 185 1.08 11.03 31.77
CA THR A 185 0.77 10.32 33.01
C THR A 185 -0.16 11.10 33.96
N GLY A 186 -0.75 10.39 34.93
CA GLY A 186 -1.57 10.97 35.99
C GLY A 186 -2.78 11.76 35.47
N SER A 187 -3.02 12.95 36.02
CA SER A 187 -4.14 13.84 35.65
C SER A 187 -4.04 14.46 34.24
N ARG A 188 -2.93 14.21 33.53
CA ARG A 188 -2.74 14.55 32.12
C ARG A 188 -3.07 13.40 31.15
N ARG A 189 -3.47 12.21 31.62
CA ARG A 189 -3.85 11.09 30.73
C ARG A 189 -4.98 11.48 29.77
N GLY A 190 -4.78 11.21 28.48
CA GLY A 190 -5.70 11.58 27.41
C GLY A 190 -5.70 13.07 27.03
N LYS A 191 -4.69 13.84 27.45
CA LYS A 191 -4.51 15.24 27.09
C LYS A 191 -3.19 15.48 26.34
N GLU A 192 -3.14 16.54 25.55
CA GLU A 192 -1.88 17.08 25.01
C GLU A 192 -1.19 18.03 26.04
N HIS A 193 -0.07 18.66 25.66
CA HIS A 193 0.80 19.37 26.62
C HIS A 193 0.28 20.71 27.13
N PHE A 194 -0.53 21.45 26.37
CA PHE A 194 -1.23 22.64 26.87
C PHE A 194 -2.31 22.25 27.91
N GLY A 195 -2.78 21.01 27.87
CA GLY A 195 -3.58 20.34 28.90
C GLY A 195 -5.01 19.96 28.47
N PHE A 196 -5.32 20.03 27.18
CA PHE A 196 -6.63 19.77 26.59
C PHE A 196 -6.82 18.31 26.21
N LYS A 197 -8.02 17.78 26.44
CA LYS A 197 -8.38 16.40 26.06
C LYS A 197 -8.46 16.26 24.54
N ASP A 198 -7.60 15.41 23.98
CA ASP A 198 -7.57 15.09 22.54
C ASP A 198 -8.28 13.73 22.26
N GLY A 199 -8.34 13.32 20.99
CA GLY A 199 -8.98 12.08 20.53
C GLY A 199 -10.52 12.11 20.61
N VAL A 200 -11.14 13.28 20.82
CA VAL A 200 -12.57 13.41 21.09
C VAL A 200 -13.45 13.29 19.84
N SER A 201 -13.02 13.82 18.69
CA SER A 201 -13.87 14.00 17.51
C SER A 201 -13.23 13.45 16.23
N GLU A 202 -13.24 12.12 16.11
CA GLU A 202 -12.89 11.41 14.86
C GLU A 202 -14.12 11.27 13.94
N PRO A 203 -13.96 11.10 12.61
CA PRO A 203 -15.04 10.63 11.74
C PRO A 203 -15.33 9.14 11.98
N ALA A 204 -16.58 8.72 11.80
CA ALA A 204 -16.95 7.31 11.69
C ALA A 204 -17.01 6.91 10.21
N VAL A 205 -16.86 5.61 9.90
CA VAL A 205 -16.71 5.14 8.51
C VAL A 205 -17.81 4.17 8.08
N ILE A 206 -18.48 4.50 6.96
CA ILE A 206 -19.50 3.64 6.35
C ILE A 206 -18.88 2.29 5.96
N GLY A 207 -19.51 1.20 6.39
CA GLY A 207 -19.02 -0.17 6.16
C GLY A 207 -17.97 -0.66 7.16
N PHE A 208 -17.58 0.16 8.14
CA PHE A 208 -16.69 -0.19 9.25
C PHE A 208 -17.34 0.04 10.62
N ASP A 209 -18.05 1.15 10.79
CA ASP A 209 -18.80 1.51 12.00
C ASP A 209 -20.31 1.24 11.87
N GLU A 210 -20.97 1.02 13.01
CA GLU A 210 -22.41 0.73 13.04
C GLU A 210 -23.22 2.03 12.91
N PRO A 211 -24.16 2.13 11.95
CA PRO A 211 -25.08 3.26 11.89
C PRO A 211 -26.05 3.26 13.06
N ASP A 212 -26.38 4.44 13.55
CA ASP A 212 -27.40 4.61 14.56
C ASP A 212 -28.80 4.24 14.00
N PRO A 213 -29.62 3.46 14.72
CA PRO A 213 -30.95 3.05 14.23
C PRO A 213 -31.92 4.21 14.00
N GLU A 214 -31.78 5.33 14.73
CA GLU A 214 -32.67 6.48 14.64
C GLU A 214 -32.11 7.58 13.71
N ARG A 215 -30.77 7.68 13.61
CA ARG A 215 -30.07 8.64 12.75
C ARG A 215 -28.98 7.94 11.90
N PRO A 216 -29.34 7.20 10.82
CA PRO A 216 -28.43 6.31 10.09
C PRO A 216 -27.18 6.97 9.47
N GLU A 217 -27.14 8.29 9.38
CA GLU A 217 -26.01 9.11 8.96
C GLU A 217 -24.99 9.42 10.09
N TYR A 218 -25.22 8.90 11.29
CA TYR A 218 -24.33 9.00 12.46
C TYR A 218 -23.96 7.61 13.01
N GLU A 219 -22.85 7.54 13.75
CA GLU A 219 -22.43 6.32 14.46
C GLU A 219 -23.31 6.04 15.68
N LYS A 220 -23.76 4.79 15.78
CA LYS A 220 -24.53 4.23 16.89
C LYS A 220 -23.88 4.50 18.24
N GLY A 221 -24.60 5.20 19.11
CA GLY A 221 -24.12 5.53 20.45
C GLY A 221 -23.01 6.59 20.51
N LYS A 222 -22.70 7.30 19.40
CA LYS A 222 -21.85 8.49 19.41
C LYS A 222 -22.54 9.70 18.74
N PRO A 223 -23.50 10.35 19.42
CA PRO A 223 -24.17 11.56 18.92
C PRO A 223 -23.19 12.61 18.36
N GLY A 224 -23.54 13.20 17.22
CA GLY A 224 -22.71 14.15 16.48
C GLY A 224 -21.57 13.54 15.65
N THR A 225 -21.32 12.23 15.72
CA THR A 225 -20.26 11.56 14.95
C THR A 225 -20.80 11.08 13.61
N ARG A 226 -20.65 11.89 12.56
CA ARG A 226 -21.10 11.58 11.20
C ARG A 226 -20.39 10.35 10.62
N LEU A 227 -21.15 9.53 9.89
CA LEU A 227 -20.65 8.42 9.07
C LEU A 227 -20.23 8.93 7.69
N ILE A 228 -18.96 8.72 7.35
CA ILE A 228 -18.30 9.20 6.14
C ILE A 228 -17.99 8.00 5.21
N PRO A 229 -18.13 8.12 3.89
CA PRO A 229 -17.73 7.07 2.94
C PRO A 229 -16.25 6.69 3.10
N ALA A 230 -15.95 5.39 3.08
CA ALA A 230 -14.59 4.89 3.27
C ALA A 230 -13.59 5.40 2.23
N GLY A 231 -14.05 5.79 1.05
CA GLY A 231 -13.22 6.40 0.00
C GLY A 231 -12.56 7.71 0.41
N GLU A 232 -13.00 8.39 1.48
CA GLU A 232 -12.32 9.57 2.04
C GLU A 232 -11.05 9.21 2.84
N PHE A 233 -10.86 7.93 3.20
CA PHE A 233 -9.71 7.48 4.00
C PHE A 233 -8.90 6.36 3.34
N VAL A 234 -9.54 5.53 2.50
CA VAL A 234 -8.95 4.35 1.87
C VAL A 234 -9.24 4.38 0.38
N ILE A 235 -8.18 4.29 -0.43
CA ILE A 235 -8.27 4.36 -1.89
C ILE A 235 -8.96 3.10 -2.45
N GLY A 236 -9.73 3.25 -3.52
CA GLY A 236 -10.51 2.18 -4.16
C GLY A 236 -11.93 2.01 -3.59
N HIS A 237 -12.31 2.76 -2.57
CA HIS A 237 -13.67 2.78 -2.01
C HIS A 237 -14.45 4.02 -2.47
N PRO A 238 -15.81 4.00 -2.46
CA PRO A 238 -16.61 5.15 -2.87
C PRO A 238 -16.39 6.38 -1.99
N ARG A 239 -16.22 7.55 -2.61
CA ARG A 239 -16.18 8.87 -1.97
C ARG A 239 -17.56 9.53 -1.85
N ILE A 240 -17.62 10.68 -1.17
CA ILE A 240 -18.81 11.53 -1.06
C ILE A 240 -19.33 11.89 -2.46
N GLY A 241 -20.56 11.43 -2.74
CA GLY A 241 -21.22 11.54 -4.05
C GLY A 241 -21.11 10.30 -4.92
N GLY A 242 -20.55 9.19 -4.42
CA GLY A 242 -20.36 7.95 -5.18
C GLY A 242 -19.19 7.98 -6.17
N ILE A 243 -18.33 8.98 -6.07
CA ILE A 243 -17.18 9.18 -6.97
C ILE A 243 -16.09 8.15 -6.65
N THR A 244 -15.51 7.56 -7.69
CA THR A 244 -14.26 6.79 -7.65
C THR A 244 -13.16 7.58 -8.34
N TYR A 245 -11.90 7.40 -7.93
CA TYR A 245 -10.77 8.00 -8.63
C TYR A 245 -10.32 7.12 -9.80
N ASP A 246 -10.57 7.56 -11.02
CA ASP A 246 -10.01 6.94 -12.23
C ASP A 246 -8.50 7.27 -12.41
N GLU A 247 -8.00 8.29 -11.69
CA GLU A 247 -6.60 8.74 -11.73
C GLU A 247 -5.66 7.97 -10.76
N MET A 248 -6.19 7.13 -9.86
CA MET A 248 -5.38 6.40 -8.88
C MET A 248 -4.84 5.10 -9.48
N PRO A 249 -3.54 4.77 -9.27
CA PRO A 249 -2.99 3.53 -9.80
C PRO A 249 -3.49 2.31 -8.99
N ASP A 250 -3.69 1.18 -9.66
CA ASP A 250 -4.23 -0.07 -9.08
C ASP A 250 -3.54 -0.49 -7.77
N TRP A 251 -2.21 -0.30 -7.68
CA TRP A 251 -1.42 -0.67 -6.50
C TRP A 251 -1.75 0.13 -5.24
N ALA A 252 -2.43 1.28 -5.37
CA ALA A 252 -2.84 2.11 -4.25
C ALA A 252 -4.17 1.68 -3.63
N VAL A 253 -4.92 0.76 -4.25
CA VAL A 253 -6.19 0.25 -3.69
C VAL A 253 -5.97 -0.37 -2.30
N ASN A 254 -6.93 -0.14 -1.40
CA ASN A 254 -6.86 -0.50 0.03
C ASN A 254 -5.73 0.18 0.84
N GLY A 255 -4.95 1.08 0.23
CA GLY A 255 -3.99 1.93 0.93
C GLY A 255 -4.54 3.31 1.31
N SER A 256 -3.72 4.08 2.02
CA SER A 256 -4.05 5.43 2.51
C SER A 256 -2.79 6.31 2.54
N PHE A 257 -2.91 7.61 2.26
CA PHE A 257 -1.81 8.54 2.51
C PHE A 257 -1.65 8.72 4.02
N HIS A 258 -0.41 8.78 4.49
CA HIS A 258 -0.03 8.87 5.88
C HIS A 258 0.80 10.15 6.08
N VAL A 259 0.28 11.09 6.87
CA VAL A 259 0.98 12.33 7.22
C VAL A 259 1.51 12.19 8.64
N VAL A 260 2.80 12.46 8.83
CA VAL A 260 3.42 12.60 10.14
C VAL A 260 3.95 14.02 10.28
N ARG A 261 3.71 14.69 11.40
CA ARG A 261 4.43 15.91 11.82
C ARG A 261 4.91 15.78 13.25
N ARG A 262 6.14 16.21 13.52
CA ARG A 262 6.63 16.47 14.88
C ARG A 262 6.42 17.95 15.20
N LEU A 263 5.55 18.22 16.16
CA LEU A 263 5.13 19.56 16.55
C LEU A 263 5.58 19.84 17.98
N ALA A 264 6.67 20.59 18.19
CA ALA A 264 7.06 21.07 19.52
C ALA A 264 6.02 22.05 20.06
N GLN A 265 5.78 22.01 21.38
CA GLN A 265 4.83 22.88 22.06
C GLN A 265 5.50 23.66 23.20
N ASP A 266 5.58 24.99 23.07
CA ASP A 266 5.99 25.87 24.17
C ASP A 266 4.80 26.14 25.10
N VAL A 267 4.64 25.23 26.07
CA VAL A 267 3.59 25.29 27.09
C VAL A 267 3.60 26.59 27.92
N PRO A 268 4.73 27.03 28.53
CA PRO A 268 4.73 28.26 29.31
C PRO A 268 4.49 29.51 28.45
N GLY A 269 5.05 29.58 27.24
CA GLY A 269 4.83 30.70 26.32
C GLY A 269 3.37 30.85 25.90
N TRP A 270 2.72 29.74 25.51
CA TRP A 270 1.30 29.70 25.14
C TRP A 270 0.41 30.21 26.29
N TRP A 271 0.58 29.68 27.51
CA TRP A 271 -0.22 30.10 28.67
C TRP A 271 0.05 31.56 29.12
N ALA A 272 1.29 32.05 28.94
CA ALA A 272 1.61 33.46 29.16
C ALA A 272 0.90 34.36 28.13
N GLN A 273 0.84 33.96 26.87
CA GLN A 273 0.10 34.65 25.82
C GLN A 273 -1.41 34.68 26.08
N ILE A 274 -2.04 33.57 26.44
CA ILE A 274 -3.46 33.55 26.84
C ILE A 274 -3.70 34.58 27.97
N SER A 275 -2.84 34.58 28.98
CA SER A 275 -2.93 35.50 30.12
C SER A 275 -2.73 36.96 29.73
N ALA A 276 -1.96 37.26 28.69
CA ALA A 276 -1.78 38.59 28.14
C ALA A 276 -3.00 39.05 27.31
N GLN A 277 -3.49 38.22 26.39
CA GLN A 277 -4.64 38.55 25.54
C GLN A 277 -5.93 38.71 26.35
N LEU A 278 -6.10 37.94 27.44
CA LEU A 278 -7.22 38.14 28.37
C LEU A 278 -7.23 39.54 29.01
N LYS A 279 -6.06 40.13 29.30
CA LYS A 279 -5.98 41.50 29.84
C LYS A 279 -6.47 42.53 28.81
N VAL A 280 -6.24 42.29 27.52
CA VAL A 280 -6.77 43.13 26.42
C VAL A 280 -8.30 43.08 26.41
N LEU A 281 -8.89 41.87 26.43
CA LEU A 281 -10.34 41.68 26.47
C LEU A 281 -10.99 42.31 27.71
N LYS A 282 -10.39 42.14 28.89
CA LYS A 282 -10.88 42.77 30.13
C LYS A 282 -10.79 44.29 30.10
N LYS A 283 -9.73 44.86 29.53
CA LYS A 283 -9.59 46.32 29.33
C LYS A 283 -10.66 46.86 28.38
N ALA A 284 -10.99 46.12 27.32
CA ALA A 284 -12.06 46.43 26.39
C ALA A 284 -13.48 46.22 26.96
N LYS A 285 -13.62 45.54 28.11
CA LYS A 285 -14.88 45.20 28.79
C LYS A 285 -15.84 44.34 27.94
N VAL A 286 -15.29 43.52 27.04
CA VAL A 286 -16.05 42.61 26.15
C VAL A 286 -16.15 41.17 26.67
N VAL A 287 -15.66 40.91 27.89
CA VAL A 287 -15.70 39.59 28.54
C VAL A 287 -16.12 39.73 30.01
N PRO A 288 -16.65 38.66 30.64
CA PRO A 288 -17.03 38.70 32.04
C PRO A 288 -15.87 39.07 32.97
N PRO A 289 -16.08 39.87 34.04
CA PRO A 289 -15.03 40.24 35.00
C PRO A 289 -14.29 39.03 35.61
N GLU A 290 -15.01 37.94 35.82
CA GLU A 290 -14.54 36.66 36.36
C GLU A 290 -13.80 35.78 35.34
N ALA A 291 -13.76 36.14 34.05
CA ALA A 291 -13.08 35.35 33.03
C ALA A 291 -11.61 35.09 33.40
N THR A 292 -11.17 33.84 33.33
CA THR A 292 -9.82 33.39 33.69
C THR A 292 -9.00 33.06 32.44
N PRO A 293 -7.67 32.84 32.55
CA PRO A 293 -6.89 32.32 31.42
C PRO A 293 -7.50 31.02 30.86
N GLU A 294 -7.98 30.11 31.72
CA GLU A 294 -8.73 28.90 31.33
C GLU A 294 -9.92 29.21 30.40
N TRP A 295 -10.71 30.25 30.72
CA TRP A 295 -11.91 30.63 29.98
C TRP A 295 -11.60 31.12 28.56
N LEU A 296 -10.46 31.78 28.36
CA LEU A 296 -9.98 32.20 27.04
C LEU A 296 -9.27 31.05 26.32
N ALA A 297 -8.46 30.26 27.03
CA ALA A 297 -7.82 29.05 26.50
C ALA A 297 -8.85 28.07 25.90
N ALA A 298 -9.96 27.85 26.61
CA ALA A 298 -11.07 27.03 26.13
C ALA A 298 -11.73 27.59 24.86
N ARG A 299 -11.69 28.91 24.64
CA ARG A 299 -12.19 29.59 23.43
C ARG A 299 -11.18 29.65 22.29
N VAL A 300 -9.90 29.62 22.59
CA VAL A 300 -8.82 29.43 21.61
C VAL A 300 -8.91 28.02 21.02
N VAL A 301 -9.13 27.00 21.84
CA VAL A 301 -9.26 25.60 21.39
C VAL A 301 -10.68 25.27 20.88
N GLY A 302 -11.74 25.77 21.54
CA GLY A 302 -13.15 25.42 21.30
C GLY A 302 -13.74 24.38 22.27
N ARG A 303 -12.90 23.82 23.15
CA ARG A 303 -13.28 22.90 24.25
C ARG A 303 -12.52 23.32 25.52
N TRP A 304 -13.13 23.10 26.69
CA TRP A 304 -12.43 23.15 27.98
C TRP A 304 -11.41 22.02 28.10
N ARG A 305 -10.46 22.11 29.04
CA ARG A 305 -9.42 21.08 29.22
C ARG A 305 -9.95 19.68 29.56
N SER A 306 -11.15 19.56 30.12
CA SER A 306 -11.86 18.28 30.28
C SER A 306 -12.28 17.61 28.96
N GLY A 307 -12.32 18.36 27.86
CA GLY A 307 -12.95 18.02 26.59
C GLY A 307 -14.38 18.54 26.44
N THR A 308 -14.99 19.21 27.43
CA THR A 308 -16.36 19.72 27.33
C THR A 308 -16.46 20.86 26.28
N PRO A 309 -17.44 20.83 25.35
CA PRO A 309 -17.53 21.82 24.27
C PRO A 309 -18.03 23.18 24.75
N VAL A 310 -17.31 24.25 24.38
CA VAL A 310 -17.70 25.63 24.70
C VAL A 310 -19.06 25.97 24.10
N ALA A 311 -19.38 25.44 22.91
CA ALA A 311 -20.67 25.58 22.25
C ALA A 311 -21.88 25.11 23.08
N LYS A 312 -21.70 24.21 24.06
CA LYS A 312 -22.78 23.75 24.97
C LYS A 312 -22.61 24.25 26.40
N CYS A 313 -21.38 24.47 26.86
CA CYS A 313 -21.08 24.90 28.22
C CYS A 313 -20.16 26.14 28.21
N PRO A 314 -20.65 27.31 27.74
CA PRO A 314 -19.77 28.47 27.52
C PRO A 314 -19.29 29.17 28.79
N HIS A 315 -19.96 28.96 29.92
CA HIS A 315 -19.69 29.68 31.18
C HIS A 315 -18.82 28.90 32.17
N ALA A 316 -18.77 27.56 32.08
CA ALA A 316 -18.02 26.73 33.02
C ALA A 316 -17.65 25.39 32.38
N ASP A 317 -16.50 24.84 32.80
CA ASP A 317 -16.17 23.45 32.53
C ASP A 317 -17.16 22.51 33.25
N ARG A 318 -17.64 21.50 32.54
CA ARG A 318 -18.59 20.49 33.04
C ARG A 318 -18.13 19.12 32.53
N PRO A 319 -17.14 18.48 33.16
CA PRO A 319 -16.67 17.16 32.74
C PRO A 319 -17.83 16.15 32.80
N GLY A 320 -17.99 15.36 31.75
CA GLY A 320 -18.85 14.18 31.77
C GLY A 320 -18.33 13.11 32.73
N ASN A 321 -19.19 12.15 33.11
CA ASN A 321 -18.73 10.96 33.81
C ASN A 321 -17.84 10.10 32.88
N ALA A 322 -17.05 9.19 33.44
CA ALA A 322 -16.08 8.39 32.68
C ALA A 322 -16.72 7.45 31.64
N GLU A 323 -18.01 7.16 31.78
CA GLU A 323 -18.79 6.27 30.89
C GLU A 323 -19.50 7.03 29.76
N ALA A 324 -19.80 8.32 29.91
CA ALA A 324 -20.35 9.11 28.83
C ALA A 324 -19.29 9.37 27.74
N GLY A 325 -19.70 9.16 26.48
CA GLY A 325 -18.95 9.70 25.35
C GLY A 325 -18.74 11.21 25.53
N ALA A 326 -17.57 11.71 25.14
CA ALA A 326 -17.30 13.14 25.17
C ALA A 326 -18.28 13.84 24.21
N ASP A 327 -19.08 14.78 24.73
CA ASP A 327 -20.19 15.36 23.98
C ASP A 327 -19.68 16.03 22.68
N ASN A 328 -20.18 15.53 21.55
CA ASN A 328 -19.82 15.94 20.20
C ASN A 328 -21.04 16.35 19.36
N ASP A 329 -22.26 16.38 19.92
CA ASP A 329 -23.51 16.61 19.19
C ASP A 329 -23.86 18.11 19.12
N PHE A 330 -23.08 18.85 18.34
CA PHE A 330 -23.26 20.27 18.02
C PHE A 330 -22.72 20.56 16.62
N GLY A 331 -23.17 21.67 16.00
CA GLY A 331 -22.73 22.04 14.65
C GLY A 331 -22.33 23.51 14.43
N PHE A 332 -22.46 24.37 15.44
CA PHE A 332 -22.22 25.83 15.36
C PHE A 332 -23.22 26.64 14.50
N LYS A 333 -24.21 26.05 13.82
CA LYS A 333 -25.29 26.77 13.12
C LYS A 333 -25.97 27.89 13.92
N ASN A 334 -26.12 27.71 15.23
CA ASN A 334 -26.75 28.68 16.13
C ASN A 334 -25.77 29.76 16.69
N ASP A 335 -24.50 29.75 16.26
CA ASP A 335 -23.47 30.72 16.65
C ASP A 335 -22.72 31.25 15.40
N PRO A 336 -23.42 31.79 14.38
CA PRO A 336 -22.84 32.12 13.08
C PRO A 336 -21.72 33.17 13.16
N GLU A 337 -21.81 34.12 14.09
CA GLU A 337 -20.81 35.19 14.29
C GLU A 337 -19.71 34.81 15.30
N GLY A 338 -19.78 33.65 15.94
CA GLY A 338 -18.76 33.17 16.88
C GLY A 338 -18.73 33.90 18.23
N PHE A 339 -19.89 34.39 18.71
CA PHE A 339 -20.00 35.01 20.02
C PHE A 339 -19.84 34.00 21.17
N VAL A 340 -20.17 32.72 20.92
CA VAL A 340 -20.05 31.65 21.92
C VAL A 340 -18.71 30.92 21.76
N THR A 341 -18.43 30.43 20.54
CA THR A 341 -17.18 29.78 20.16
C THR A 341 -16.55 30.59 19.01
N PRO A 342 -15.48 31.38 19.27
CA PRO A 342 -14.89 32.28 18.28
C PRO A 342 -14.64 31.65 16.91
N LEU A 343 -14.78 32.46 15.86
CA LEU A 343 -14.56 32.01 14.47
C LEU A 343 -13.12 31.52 14.23
N PHE A 344 -12.16 31.98 15.03
CA PHE A 344 -10.77 31.54 15.02
C PHE A 344 -10.48 30.28 15.86
N SER A 345 -11.45 29.74 16.60
CA SER A 345 -11.19 28.61 17.54
C SER A 345 -10.65 27.38 16.78
N HIS A 346 -9.61 26.73 17.29
CA HIS A 346 -8.93 25.62 16.61
C HIS A 346 -9.90 24.52 16.10
N LEU A 347 -10.78 24.02 16.96
CA LEU A 347 -11.75 22.98 16.61
C LEU A 347 -12.87 23.46 15.66
N ARG A 348 -13.07 24.79 15.53
CA ARG A 348 -14.02 25.39 14.58
C ARG A 348 -13.37 25.71 13.24
N LYS A 349 -12.09 26.11 13.24
CA LYS A 349 -11.23 26.22 12.06
C LYS A 349 -11.08 24.86 11.37
N THR A 350 -10.74 23.81 12.13
CA THR A 350 -10.47 22.47 11.60
C THR A 350 -11.71 21.64 11.30
N ASN A 351 -12.85 21.93 11.93
CA ASN A 351 -14.15 21.40 11.51
C ASN A 351 -15.28 22.42 11.78
N PRO A 352 -15.64 23.25 10.79
CA PRO A 352 -16.72 24.24 10.89
C PRO A 352 -18.13 23.65 11.05
N ARG A 353 -18.33 22.37 10.73
CA ARG A 353 -19.63 21.66 10.75
C ARG A 353 -20.71 22.43 9.98
N ASP A 354 -21.96 22.42 10.45
CA ASP A 354 -23.09 23.16 9.87
C ASP A 354 -23.11 24.66 10.22
N GLY A 355 -22.01 25.21 10.75
CA GLY A 355 -21.84 26.62 11.08
C GLY A 355 -20.96 27.42 10.13
N LEU A 356 -20.52 26.86 8.99
CA LEU A 356 -19.85 27.63 7.94
C LEU A 356 -20.88 28.34 7.06
N GLN A 357 -20.70 29.64 6.83
CA GLN A 357 -21.50 30.43 5.90
C GLN A 357 -20.59 31.08 4.85
N GLU A 358 -21.13 31.38 3.67
CA GLU A 358 -20.44 32.19 2.65
C GLU A 358 -20.21 33.63 3.12
N LYS A 359 -21.17 34.17 3.87
CA LYS A 359 -21.16 35.52 4.47
C LYS A 359 -22.15 35.58 5.66
N PRO A 360 -22.01 36.54 6.59
CA PRO A 360 -22.97 36.76 7.67
C PRO A 360 -24.42 36.82 7.16
N GLY A 361 -25.33 36.12 7.85
CA GLY A 361 -26.76 36.06 7.52
C GLY A 361 -27.15 35.19 6.33
N ALA A 362 -26.21 34.52 5.65
CA ALA A 362 -26.55 33.48 4.66
C ALA A 362 -26.94 32.14 5.34
N GLU A 363 -27.64 31.26 4.62
CA GLU A 363 -27.81 29.87 5.07
C GLU A 363 -26.44 29.18 5.16
N PRO A 364 -26.19 28.36 6.20
CA PRO A 364 -24.94 27.63 6.30
C PRO A 364 -24.77 26.56 5.22
N PHE A 365 -23.53 26.26 4.87
CA PHE A 365 -23.20 25.14 4.00
C PHE A 365 -23.56 23.81 4.68
N PRO A 366 -24.09 22.83 3.94
CA PRO A 366 -24.38 21.52 4.49
C PRO A 366 -23.09 20.73 4.77
N GLU A 367 -23.04 19.99 5.88
CA GLU A 367 -21.87 19.17 6.22
C GLU A 367 -21.55 18.14 5.13
N ASN A 368 -22.57 17.52 4.53
CA ASN A 368 -22.44 16.71 3.32
C ASN A 368 -22.87 17.55 2.09
N PRO A 369 -22.03 17.75 1.07
CA PRO A 369 -20.70 17.16 0.87
C PRO A 369 -19.52 18.00 1.40
N VAL A 370 -19.76 19.21 1.91
CA VAL A 370 -18.71 20.25 2.00
C VAL A 370 -17.70 19.99 3.10
N MET A 371 -18.14 19.61 4.30
CA MET A 371 -17.27 19.27 5.44
C MET A 371 -16.83 17.80 5.41
N ASP A 372 -17.72 16.90 4.99
CA ASP A 372 -17.49 15.46 4.98
C ASP A 372 -16.32 15.07 4.05
N ARG A 373 -16.07 15.82 2.96
CA ARG A 373 -14.89 15.68 2.08
C ARG A 373 -13.56 16.17 2.66
N ARG A 374 -13.56 16.86 3.80
CA ARG A 374 -12.35 17.44 4.42
C ARG A 374 -11.86 16.64 5.61
N ARG A 375 -12.59 15.59 6.02
CA ARG A 375 -12.32 14.82 7.23
C ARG A 375 -11.00 14.07 7.11
N ILE A 376 -10.27 13.96 8.21
CA ILE A 376 -9.06 13.13 8.34
C ILE A 376 -9.21 12.20 9.54
N MET A 377 -8.53 11.05 9.51
CA MET A 377 -8.39 10.16 10.65
C MET A 377 -7.11 10.50 11.40
N ARG A 378 -7.16 10.85 12.69
CA ARG A 378 -5.96 11.23 13.47
C ARG A 378 -5.54 10.11 14.41
N ARG A 379 -4.23 9.82 14.47
CA ARG A 379 -3.61 8.78 15.32
C ARG A 379 -2.41 9.32 16.11
N GLY A 380 -2.42 10.62 16.39
CA GLY A 380 -1.33 11.31 17.07
C GLY A 380 -1.15 10.89 18.53
N SER A 381 0.03 11.20 19.08
CA SER A 381 0.36 10.95 20.49
C SER A 381 1.33 12.03 21.01
N PRO A 382 1.22 12.48 22.27
CA PRO A 382 2.20 13.36 22.88
C PRO A 382 3.60 12.74 22.91
N TYR A 383 4.64 13.58 22.91
CA TYR A 383 6.01 13.18 23.19
C TYR A 383 6.64 14.09 24.25
N GLY A 384 7.64 13.57 24.95
CA GLY A 384 8.29 14.29 26.06
C GLY A 384 7.46 14.27 27.34
N ALA A 385 8.12 14.56 28.46
CA ALA A 385 7.45 14.63 29.75
C ALA A 385 6.65 15.94 29.90
N PRO A 386 5.55 15.93 30.69
CA PRO A 386 4.82 17.15 31.02
C PRO A 386 5.74 18.25 31.56
N PHE A 387 5.52 19.50 31.13
CA PHE A 387 6.26 20.65 31.66
C PHE A 387 6.13 20.77 33.18
N ASP A 388 7.27 20.79 33.86
CA ASP A 388 7.48 21.07 35.28
C ASP A 388 8.70 21.99 35.44
N PRO A 389 8.52 23.29 35.78
CA PRO A 389 9.62 24.25 35.87
C PRO A 389 10.56 24.00 37.06
N ALA A 390 10.22 23.10 37.98
CA ALA A 390 11.05 22.73 39.13
C ALA A 390 11.82 21.41 38.91
N SER A 391 11.62 20.73 37.78
CA SER A 391 12.32 19.47 37.47
C SER A 391 13.72 19.76 36.90
N GLU A 392 14.75 19.22 37.55
CA GLU A 392 16.11 19.12 37.01
C GLU A 392 16.30 17.87 36.11
N GLY A 393 15.22 17.13 35.85
CA GLY A 393 15.20 15.94 35.00
C GLY A 393 14.01 15.98 34.03
N PRO A 394 13.44 14.82 33.66
CA PRO A 394 12.33 14.75 32.71
C PRO A 394 11.21 15.74 33.03
N GLY A 395 10.90 16.61 32.06
CA GLY A 395 9.88 17.65 32.17
C GLY A 395 10.40 19.04 32.47
N GLY A 396 11.70 19.19 32.78
CA GLY A 396 12.36 20.48 33.07
C GLY A 396 12.28 21.49 31.91
N PRO A 397 12.59 22.79 32.12
CA PRO A 397 12.28 23.85 31.17
C PRO A 397 12.67 23.55 29.71
N ASP A 398 13.92 23.13 29.49
CA ASP A 398 14.53 22.93 28.17
C ASP A 398 14.21 21.57 27.51
N ASP A 399 13.46 20.68 28.20
CA ASP A 399 13.15 19.34 27.67
C ASP A 399 12.22 19.39 26.43
N PRO A 400 12.57 18.69 25.33
CA PRO A 400 11.71 18.61 24.15
C PRO A 400 10.36 17.95 24.45
N ARG A 401 9.27 18.66 24.14
CA ARG A 401 7.89 18.18 24.32
C ARG A 401 6.97 18.68 23.22
N GLY A 402 5.92 17.92 22.94
CA GLY A 402 4.89 18.32 22.00
C GLY A 402 4.04 17.17 21.51
N LEU A 403 3.54 17.27 20.28
CA LEU A 403 2.64 16.30 19.67
C LEU A 403 3.30 15.66 18.44
N LEU A 404 3.25 14.34 18.34
CA LEU A 404 3.29 13.67 17.04
C LEU A 404 1.90 13.78 16.45
N PHE A 405 1.71 14.68 15.50
CA PHE A 405 0.53 14.64 14.66
C PHE A 405 0.68 13.50 13.65
N VAL A 406 -0.30 12.62 13.59
CA VAL A 406 -0.39 11.52 12.62
C VAL A 406 -1.78 11.55 12.01
N SER A 407 -1.90 11.54 10.67
CA SER A 407 -3.21 11.41 10.01
C SER A 407 -3.23 10.53 8.76
N TYR A 408 -4.39 9.91 8.53
CA TYR A 408 -4.70 9.10 7.36
C TYR A 408 -5.86 9.71 6.55
N GLN A 409 -5.72 9.70 5.23
CA GLN A 409 -6.64 10.29 4.25
C GLN A 409 -6.39 9.72 2.84
N SER A 410 -7.39 9.77 1.95
CA SER A 410 -7.25 9.33 0.55
C SER A 410 -6.79 10.43 -0.41
N ASP A 411 -6.87 11.70 -0.02
CA ASP A 411 -6.35 12.84 -0.77
C ASP A 411 -5.63 13.85 0.16
N LEU A 412 -4.34 14.03 -0.05
CA LEU A 412 -3.50 14.97 0.72
C LEU A 412 -3.94 16.42 0.51
N VAL A 413 -4.32 16.79 -0.72
CA VAL A 413 -4.58 18.17 -1.12
C VAL A 413 -5.97 18.60 -0.68
N GLU A 414 -6.98 17.76 -0.85
CA GLU A 414 -8.37 18.07 -0.48
C GLU A 414 -8.63 18.01 1.03
N GLN A 415 -7.79 17.33 1.81
CA GLN A 415 -8.03 17.06 3.23
C GLN A 415 -6.96 17.73 4.10
N PHE A 416 -5.78 17.10 4.25
CA PHE A 416 -4.75 17.59 5.18
C PHE A 416 -4.16 18.96 4.77
N GLU A 417 -3.70 19.13 3.53
CA GLU A 417 -3.19 20.43 3.05
C GLU A 417 -4.29 21.49 3.06
N PHE A 418 -5.54 21.13 2.72
CA PHE A 418 -6.66 22.07 2.71
C PHE A 418 -6.96 22.63 4.11
N ILE A 419 -7.08 21.76 5.13
CA ILE A 419 -7.29 22.18 6.51
C ILE A 419 -6.15 23.13 6.95
N GLN A 420 -4.90 22.78 6.68
CA GLN A 420 -3.77 23.62 7.08
C GLN A 420 -3.74 24.96 6.32
N LYS A 421 -3.75 24.94 4.98
CA LYS A 421 -3.56 26.13 4.14
C LYS A 421 -4.79 27.03 4.09
N ALA A 422 -5.97 26.46 3.85
CA ALA A 422 -7.19 27.22 3.57
C ALA A 422 -8.03 27.54 4.82
N TRP A 423 -7.85 26.80 5.92
CA TRP A 423 -8.60 27.03 7.16
C TRP A 423 -7.73 27.56 8.30
N ILE A 424 -6.75 26.78 8.76
CA ILE A 424 -5.87 27.12 9.89
C ILE A 424 -5.07 28.40 9.58
N ASN A 425 -4.36 28.42 8.46
CA ASN A 425 -3.45 29.51 8.12
C ASN A 425 -4.15 30.76 7.54
N ASP A 426 -5.32 30.63 6.91
CA ASP A 426 -5.99 31.76 6.23
C ASP A 426 -6.61 32.74 7.25
N PRO A 427 -6.15 34.01 7.31
CA PRO A 427 -6.72 35.03 8.18
C PRO A 427 -8.16 35.45 7.79
N ASN A 428 -8.61 35.10 6.58
CA ASN A 428 -9.93 35.44 6.06
C ASN A 428 -10.94 34.29 6.22
N PHE A 429 -10.55 33.14 6.76
CA PHE A 429 -11.44 31.99 6.97
C PHE A 429 -12.05 32.00 8.39
N PRO A 430 -13.38 31.81 8.59
CA PRO A 430 -14.42 31.63 7.57
C PRO A 430 -14.69 32.91 6.74
N PRO A 431 -15.05 32.76 5.45
CA PRO A 431 -15.10 33.86 4.48
C PRO A 431 -16.24 34.86 4.73
N GLY A 432 -16.17 35.98 3.98
CA GLY A 432 -17.27 36.97 3.89
C GLY A 432 -17.50 37.83 5.12
N ARG A 433 -16.63 37.75 6.15
CA ARG A 433 -16.75 38.52 7.40
C ARG A 433 -16.23 39.96 7.25
N THR A 434 -16.92 40.91 7.88
CA THR A 434 -16.54 42.34 7.90
C THR A 434 -15.20 42.57 8.59
N ASN A 435 -15.02 41.96 9.76
CA ASN A 435 -13.73 41.85 10.42
C ASN A 435 -13.10 40.51 10.05
N LYS A 436 -11.79 40.49 9.81
CA LYS A 436 -11.07 39.25 9.51
C LYS A 436 -11.03 38.37 10.77
N PRO A 437 -11.48 37.10 10.72
CA PRO A 437 -11.39 36.20 11.88
C PRO A 437 -9.96 36.04 12.39
N GLY A 438 -8.99 36.02 11.47
CA GLY A 438 -7.58 35.78 11.75
C GLY A 438 -7.18 34.31 11.58
N PRO A 439 -5.88 33.98 11.64
CA PRO A 439 -5.41 32.61 11.63
C PRO A 439 -5.86 31.87 12.90
N ASP A 440 -5.70 30.55 12.89
CA ASP A 440 -5.79 29.73 14.09
C ASP A 440 -4.72 30.14 15.12
N PRO A 441 -5.11 30.57 16.34
CA PRO A 441 -4.17 31.04 17.37
C PRO A 441 -3.46 29.92 18.14
N ASP A 442 -3.76 28.65 17.88
CA ASP A 442 -3.19 27.49 18.57
C ASP A 442 -2.05 26.85 17.75
N VAL A 443 -2.33 26.52 16.48
CA VAL A 443 -1.37 25.85 15.57
C VAL A 443 -1.11 26.61 14.26
N GLY A 444 -1.72 27.77 14.07
CA GLY A 444 -1.52 28.62 12.90
C GLY A 444 -0.26 29.50 12.98
N PRO A 445 -0.02 30.32 11.95
CA PRO A 445 1.05 31.31 11.94
C PRO A 445 0.75 32.48 12.89
N THR A 446 1.81 33.15 13.36
CA THR A 446 1.72 34.41 14.10
C THR A 446 0.84 35.43 13.37
N GLY A 447 -0.15 36.00 14.05
CA GLY A 447 -1.08 36.96 13.44
C GLY A 447 -2.07 37.60 14.41
N THR A 448 -2.92 38.46 13.84
CA THR A 448 -4.00 39.14 14.58
C THR A 448 -5.33 38.43 14.29
N VAL A 449 -6.13 38.22 15.34
CA VAL A 449 -7.47 37.61 15.28
C VAL A 449 -8.52 38.56 15.83
N THR A 450 -9.75 38.48 15.32
CA THR A 450 -10.87 39.27 15.83
C THR A 450 -11.69 38.47 16.83
N TYR A 451 -11.71 38.93 18.08
CA TYR A 451 -12.67 38.46 19.09
C TYR A 451 -13.98 39.23 18.95
N GLU A 452 -15.03 38.55 18.47
CA GLU A 452 -16.36 39.12 18.30
C GLU A 452 -17.18 39.05 19.58
N SER A 453 -18.03 40.05 19.79
CA SER A 453 -18.96 40.14 20.91
C SER A 453 -20.21 40.93 20.49
N PRO A 454 -21.36 40.76 21.18
CA PRO A 454 -22.57 41.50 20.85
C PRO A 454 -22.34 43.03 20.85
N GLY A 455 -22.30 43.63 19.65
CA GLY A 455 -22.09 45.07 19.45
C GLY A 455 -20.64 45.58 19.53
N ALA A 456 -19.63 44.70 19.66
CA ALA A 456 -18.23 45.12 19.74
C ALA A 456 -17.25 44.03 19.24
N SER A 457 -16.16 44.45 18.60
CA SER A 457 -15.11 43.56 18.08
C SER A 457 -13.76 44.01 18.64
N THR A 458 -12.95 43.09 19.17
CA THR A 458 -11.63 43.39 19.76
C THR A 458 -10.53 42.60 19.07
N GLN A 459 -9.49 43.29 18.61
CA GLN A 459 -8.31 42.66 18.01
C GLN A 459 -7.40 42.07 19.11
N LEU A 460 -6.96 40.83 18.90
CA LEU A 460 -5.98 40.12 19.73
C LEU A 460 -4.81 39.69 18.84
N THR A 461 -3.60 39.62 19.40
CA THR A 461 -2.41 39.18 18.64
C THR A 461 -1.84 37.91 19.25
N PHE A 462 -1.66 36.89 18.43
CA PHE A 462 -1.14 35.59 18.84
C PHE A 462 0.15 35.29 18.07
N ASN A 463 1.22 34.97 18.80
CA ASN A 463 2.44 34.37 18.30
C ASN A 463 2.27 32.85 18.20
N GLN A 464 2.97 32.23 17.25
CA GLN A 464 3.09 30.78 17.12
C GLN A 464 3.90 30.19 18.29
N PHE A 465 3.29 29.26 19.02
CA PHE A 465 3.95 28.47 20.10
C PHE A 465 3.98 26.96 19.78
N VAL A 466 3.68 26.60 18.52
CA VAL A 466 3.78 25.25 17.98
C VAL A 466 4.73 25.28 16.80
N THR A 467 5.84 24.55 16.89
CA THR A 467 6.93 24.58 15.88
C THR A 467 7.00 23.25 15.14
N THR A 468 7.02 23.27 13.81
CA THR A 468 7.25 22.05 13.00
C THR A 468 8.73 21.71 12.99
N GLU A 469 9.10 20.56 13.57
CA GLU A 469 10.49 20.08 13.62
C GLU A 469 10.73 18.86 12.72
N GLY A 470 9.76 18.52 11.86
CA GLY A 470 9.85 17.41 10.93
C GLY A 470 8.48 17.01 10.39
N SER A 471 8.44 16.64 9.11
CA SER A 471 7.21 16.17 8.45
C SER A 471 7.53 15.07 7.43
N VAL A 472 6.60 14.15 7.22
CA VAL A 472 6.67 13.12 6.17
C VAL A 472 5.30 12.94 5.53
N TYR A 473 5.26 12.89 4.20
CA TYR A 473 4.16 12.31 3.44
C TYR A 473 4.56 10.89 3.02
N GLY A 474 3.95 9.91 3.68
CA GLY A 474 4.05 8.50 3.34
C GLY A 474 2.77 8.00 2.68
N PHE A 475 2.83 6.78 2.18
CA PHE A 475 1.70 5.99 1.76
C PHE A 475 1.73 4.67 2.53
N ALA A 476 0.66 4.34 3.24
CA ALA A 476 0.46 3.05 3.89
C ALA A 476 -0.23 2.12 2.87
N PRO A 477 0.50 1.19 2.23
CA PRO A 477 -0.08 0.30 1.23
C PRO A 477 -1.00 -0.75 1.87
N SER A 478 -1.80 -1.41 1.05
CA SER A 478 -2.44 -2.67 1.42
C SER A 478 -1.42 -3.78 1.71
N LEU A 479 -1.82 -4.85 2.39
CA LEU A 479 -0.97 -6.01 2.61
C LEU A 479 -0.60 -6.68 1.28
N THR A 480 -1.53 -6.73 0.32
CA THR A 480 -1.28 -7.22 -1.04
C THR A 480 -0.17 -6.42 -1.73
N THR A 481 -0.25 -5.08 -1.72
CA THR A 481 0.81 -4.23 -2.29
C THR A 481 2.11 -4.32 -1.49
N LEU A 482 2.05 -4.54 -0.17
CA LEU A 482 3.25 -4.72 0.67
C LEU A 482 4.03 -5.99 0.29
N ARG A 483 3.36 -7.09 -0.05
CA ARG A 483 4.00 -8.31 -0.58
C ARG A 483 4.73 -8.03 -1.89
N LEU A 484 4.03 -7.41 -2.84
CA LEU A 484 4.60 -7.02 -4.15
C LEU A 484 5.78 -6.06 -4.00
N LEU A 485 5.74 -5.10 -3.07
CA LEU A 485 6.89 -4.24 -2.74
C LEU A 485 8.07 -5.04 -2.20
N GLY A 486 7.82 -6.11 -1.44
CA GLY A 486 8.82 -7.10 -1.02
C GLY A 486 9.41 -7.92 -2.18
N GLU A 487 8.72 -8.04 -3.31
CA GLU A 487 9.23 -8.63 -4.56
C GLU A 487 9.95 -7.58 -5.45
N GLY A 488 9.73 -6.28 -5.19
CA GLY A 488 10.24 -5.19 -6.03
C GLY A 488 9.30 -4.78 -7.15
N ARG A 489 8.00 -5.03 -6.94
CA ARG A 489 6.91 -4.79 -7.87
C ARG A 489 5.87 -3.87 -7.21
N LEU A 490 4.94 -3.36 -8.02
CA LEU A 490 3.74 -2.66 -7.56
C LEU A 490 2.46 -3.40 -7.92
N THR A 491 2.50 -4.17 -8.99
CA THR A 491 1.38 -4.96 -9.49
C THR A 491 1.91 -6.31 -9.98
N ASP A 492 1.09 -7.32 -9.76
CA ASP A 492 1.12 -8.65 -10.36
C ASP A 492 0.90 -8.61 -11.88
N LYS A 493 0.13 -7.63 -12.37
CA LYS A 493 -0.18 -7.42 -13.80
C LYS A 493 1.10 -7.15 -14.62
N LEU A 494 1.14 -7.72 -15.81
CA LEU A 494 2.10 -7.36 -16.85
C LEU A 494 1.87 -5.90 -17.29
N PRO A 495 2.91 -5.19 -17.77
CA PRO A 495 2.74 -3.93 -18.47
C PRO A 495 1.77 -4.12 -19.65
N SER A 496 0.86 -3.16 -19.89
CA SER A 496 -0.14 -3.26 -20.99
C SER A 496 0.47 -3.32 -22.39
N THR A 497 1.76 -2.97 -22.53
CA THR A 497 2.56 -3.09 -23.75
C THR A 497 3.18 -4.47 -23.94
N VAL A 498 3.17 -5.35 -22.92
CA VAL A 498 3.72 -6.71 -22.96
C VAL A 498 2.55 -7.69 -23.07
N ARG A 499 2.61 -8.56 -24.07
CA ARG A 499 1.62 -9.61 -24.31
C ARG A 499 2.03 -10.88 -23.53
N PRO A 500 1.18 -11.40 -22.62
CA PRO A 500 1.46 -12.64 -21.90
C PRO A 500 1.71 -13.78 -22.89
N THR A 501 2.78 -14.54 -22.68
CA THR A 501 3.07 -15.75 -23.45
C THR A 501 3.02 -16.93 -22.52
N ASP A 502 2.06 -17.82 -22.77
CA ASP A 502 1.76 -18.96 -21.91
C ASP A 502 2.65 -20.17 -22.23
N ALA A 503 3.08 -20.34 -23.49
CA ALA A 503 4.01 -21.37 -23.94
C ALA A 503 4.63 -21.05 -25.30
N PHE A 504 5.76 -21.67 -25.63
CA PHE A 504 6.34 -21.67 -26.99
C PHE A 504 6.27 -23.05 -27.64
N LEU A 505 5.98 -23.10 -28.95
CA LEU A 505 6.15 -24.29 -29.77
C LEU A 505 6.97 -23.97 -31.02
N ALA A 506 8.11 -24.65 -31.17
CA ALA A 506 8.91 -24.59 -32.40
C ALA A 506 8.09 -25.08 -33.60
N VAL A 507 8.09 -24.30 -34.68
CA VAL A 507 7.43 -24.67 -35.95
C VAL A 507 8.31 -25.71 -36.65
N PRO A 508 7.89 -26.98 -36.81
CA PRO A 508 8.83 -28.07 -37.07
C PRO A 508 9.65 -27.96 -38.37
N ASP A 509 9.04 -27.48 -39.45
CA ASP A 509 9.71 -27.30 -40.74
C ASP A 509 10.54 -26.01 -40.82
N LEU A 510 10.43 -25.11 -39.84
CA LEU A 510 11.08 -23.80 -39.78
C LEU A 510 11.99 -23.61 -38.54
N TYR A 511 12.21 -24.68 -37.76
CA TYR A 511 13.17 -24.69 -36.66
C TYR A 511 14.59 -24.86 -37.21
N ARG A 512 15.53 -23.99 -36.79
CA ARG A 512 16.92 -23.91 -37.29
C ARG A 512 17.02 -23.93 -38.81
N GLN A 513 16.23 -23.09 -39.49
CA GLN A 513 16.21 -22.97 -40.95
C GLN A 513 16.67 -21.59 -41.40
N GLY A 514 17.72 -21.54 -42.21
CA GLY A 514 18.20 -20.31 -42.83
C GLY A 514 18.73 -19.27 -41.83
N GLY A 515 19.38 -19.71 -40.75
CA GLY A 515 19.93 -18.82 -39.72
C GLY A 515 18.88 -18.25 -38.76
N LYS A 516 17.71 -18.89 -38.64
CA LYS A 516 16.69 -18.55 -37.64
C LYS A 516 15.81 -19.73 -37.25
N SER A 517 15.20 -19.63 -36.08
CA SER A 517 14.18 -20.57 -35.59
C SER A 517 12.83 -19.87 -35.44
N TRP A 518 11.76 -20.51 -35.91
CA TRP A 518 10.39 -19.98 -35.83
C TRP A 518 9.59 -20.70 -34.74
N TYR A 519 8.73 -19.95 -34.07
CA TYR A 519 7.90 -20.44 -32.98
C TYR A 519 6.48 -19.88 -33.07
N TRP A 520 5.50 -20.67 -32.65
CA TRP A 520 4.20 -20.17 -32.22
C TRP A 520 4.29 -19.83 -30.73
N ALA A 521 4.06 -18.56 -30.40
CA ALA A 521 3.96 -18.09 -29.02
C ALA A 521 2.48 -18.07 -28.64
N TYR A 522 2.06 -18.96 -27.75
CA TYR A 522 0.68 -19.04 -27.26
C TYR A 522 0.41 -17.97 -26.21
N GLY A 523 -0.82 -17.51 -26.10
CA GLY A 523 -1.21 -16.48 -25.15
C GLY A 523 -2.73 -16.34 -25.07
N THR A 524 -3.20 -15.42 -24.24
CA THR A 524 -4.63 -15.09 -24.12
C THR A 524 -4.88 -13.68 -24.65
N GLY A 525 -5.74 -13.57 -25.66
CA GLY A 525 -6.20 -12.30 -26.25
C GLY A 525 -7.60 -11.92 -25.76
N GLY A 526 -8.07 -10.73 -26.15
CA GLY A 526 -9.36 -10.18 -25.69
C GLY A 526 -10.62 -10.99 -26.08
N SER A 527 -10.48 -11.99 -26.96
CA SER A 527 -11.56 -12.89 -27.39
C SER A 527 -11.26 -14.38 -27.15
N GLY A 528 -10.31 -14.70 -26.26
CA GLY A 528 -9.89 -16.07 -25.96
C GLY A 528 -8.44 -16.37 -26.39
N PRO A 529 -8.03 -17.65 -26.43
CA PRO A 529 -6.64 -18.03 -26.66
C PRO A 529 -6.19 -17.76 -28.10
N VAL A 530 -4.93 -17.35 -28.23
CA VAL A 530 -4.30 -16.92 -29.47
C VAL A 530 -2.90 -17.51 -29.63
N ALA A 531 -2.41 -17.60 -30.87
CA ALA A 531 -1.01 -17.79 -31.19
C ALA A 531 -0.53 -16.71 -32.17
N ARG A 532 0.61 -16.09 -31.87
CA ARG A 532 1.38 -15.25 -32.82
C ARG A 532 2.59 -16.03 -33.33
N THR A 533 3.06 -15.71 -34.52
CA THR A 533 4.28 -16.32 -35.06
C THR A 533 5.45 -15.39 -34.85
N VAL A 534 6.48 -15.90 -34.19
CA VAL A 534 7.73 -15.18 -33.94
C VAL A 534 8.90 -15.94 -34.57
N SER A 535 9.97 -15.22 -34.89
CA SER A 535 11.24 -15.85 -35.24
C SER A 535 12.37 -15.25 -34.41
N ILE A 536 13.43 -16.04 -34.21
CA ILE A 536 14.63 -15.69 -33.47
C ILE A 536 15.81 -15.96 -34.39
N ALA A 537 16.64 -14.94 -34.63
CA ALA A 537 17.86 -15.08 -35.42
C ALA A 537 18.93 -15.88 -34.68
N GLU A 538 19.76 -16.59 -35.43
CA GLU A 538 21.02 -17.18 -34.95
C GLU A 538 22.13 -16.10 -34.93
N GLY A 539 23.13 -16.29 -34.06
CA GLY A 539 24.23 -15.35 -33.84
C GLY A 539 24.08 -14.45 -32.60
N ASP A 540 25.11 -13.66 -32.30
CA ASP A 540 25.39 -13.05 -30.97
C ASP A 540 24.27 -12.24 -30.31
N GLU A 541 23.36 -11.63 -31.09
CA GLU A 541 22.27 -10.81 -30.54
C GLU A 541 20.97 -11.59 -30.28
N HIS A 542 20.81 -12.77 -30.90
CA HIS A 542 19.59 -13.59 -30.87
C HIS A 542 18.28 -12.79 -31.05
N SER A 543 18.28 -11.82 -31.96
CA SER A 543 17.19 -10.85 -32.12
C SER A 543 15.86 -11.54 -32.42
N ASP A 544 14.82 -11.20 -31.65
CA ASP A 544 13.46 -11.68 -31.85
C ASP A 544 12.69 -10.80 -32.85
N ARG A 545 11.69 -11.38 -33.53
CA ARG A 545 10.87 -10.67 -34.51
C ARG A 545 9.44 -11.22 -34.56
N LEU A 546 8.45 -10.32 -34.59
CA LEU A 546 7.07 -10.67 -34.94
C LEU A 546 6.97 -10.93 -36.44
N GLU A 547 6.67 -12.17 -36.83
CA GLU A 547 6.46 -12.56 -38.23
C GLU A 547 4.97 -12.54 -38.60
N ARG A 548 4.08 -12.89 -37.65
CA ARG A 548 2.62 -12.74 -37.79
C ARG A 548 1.98 -12.35 -36.44
N PRO A 549 0.95 -11.48 -36.44
CA PRO A 549 0.23 -11.07 -35.23
C PRO A 549 -0.59 -12.23 -34.62
N ASP A 550 -1.21 -11.98 -33.48
CA ASP A 550 -2.07 -12.94 -32.79
C ASP A 550 -3.24 -13.41 -33.69
N ARG A 551 -3.36 -14.74 -33.83
CA ARG A 551 -4.46 -15.44 -34.49
C ARG A 551 -5.21 -16.27 -33.44
N PRO A 552 -6.55 -16.18 -33.33
CA PRO A 552 -7.33 -17.02 -32.42
C PRO A 552 -7.05 -18.50 -32.67
N LEU A 553 -6.85 -19.31 -31.62
CA LEU A 553 -6.57 -20.74 -31.80
C LEU A 553 -7.70 -21.50 -32.52
N SER A 554 -8.93 -20.95 -32.48
CA SER A 554 -10.07 -21.42 -33.26
C SER A 554 -9.85 -21.38 -34.78
N THR A 555 -8.83 -20.68 -35.31
CA THR A 555 -8.48 -20.77 -36.74
C THR A 555 -7.88 -22.12 -37.13
N TRP A 556 -7.34 -22.90 -36.19
CA TRP A 556 -6.90 -24.28 -36.42
C TRP A 556 -7.79 -25.28 -35.65
N PRO A 557 -9.05 -25.47 -36.08
CA PRO A 557 -10.03 -26.24 -35.32
C PRO A 557 -9.63 -27.71 -35.12
N GLN A 558 -8.84 -28.28 -36.04
CA GLN A 558 -8.35 -29.67 -35.96
C GLN A 558 -7.26 -29.90 -34.90
N LEU A 559 -6.72 -28.83 -34.31
CA LEU A 559 -5.70 -28.89 -33.25
C LEU A 559 -6.26 -28.39 -31.90
N TYR A 560 -6.86 -27.20 -31.90
CA TYR A 560 -7.18 -26.46 -30.67
C TYR A 560 -8.68 -26.35 -30.36
N SER A 561 -9.55 -27.16 -30.98
CA SER A 561 -10.97 -27.21 -30.56
C SER A 561 -11.07 -27.55 -29.05
N GLY A 562 -11.84 -26.74 -28.32
CA GLY A 562 -12.02 -26.88 -26.86
C GLY A 562 -10.83 -26.43 -25.99
N VAL A 563 -9.75 -25.90 -26.56
CA VAL A 563 -8.63 -25.33 -25.79
C VAL A 563 -9.02 -23.95 -25.26
N GLY A 564 -8.92 -23.74 -23.95
CA GLY A 564 -9.14 -22.44 -23.31
C GLY A 564 -7.85 -21.64 -23.12
N ARG A 565 -6.75 -22.33 -22.78
CA ARG A 565 -5.38 -21.81 -22.66
C ARG A 565 -4.40 -22.95 -22.92
N VAL A 566 -3.35 -22.73 -23.70
CA VAL A 566 -2.23 -23.69 -23.79
C VAL A 566 -1.34 -23.45 -22.58
N ASP A 567 -1.06 -24.47 -21.78
CA ASP A 567 -0.27 -24.33 -20.56
C ASP A 567 1.17 -24.78 -20.74
N ALA A 568 1.41 -25.84 -21.52
CA ALA A 568 2.76 -26.32 -21.86
C ALA A 568 2.72 -27.21 -23.12
N VAL A 569 3.85 -27.33 -23.83
CA VAL A 569 3.98 -28.24 -24.97
C VAL A 569 5.25 -29.08 -24.86
N LEU A 570 5.11 -30.40 -25.00
CA LEU A 570 6.24 -31.34 -24.94
C LEU A 570 6.38 -32.11 -26.26
N PRO A 571 7.53 -32.02 -26.97
CA PRO A 571 7.80 -32.84 -28.15
C PRO A 571 7.85 -34.33 -27.81
N VAL A 572 7.26 -35.17 -28.67
CA VAL A 572 7.40 -36.64 -28.57
C VAL A 572 8.80 -37.02 -29.06
N PRO A 573 9.68 -37.61 -28.22
CA PRO A 573 11.13 -37.70 -28.48
C PRO A 573 11.55 -38.33 -29.81
N ASP A 574 10.86 -39.38 -30.25
CA ASP A 574 11.18 -40.20 -31.42
C ASP A 574 10.24 -39.95 -32.61
N GLU A 575 9.31 -38.98 -32.50
CA GLU A 575 8.26 -38.72 -33.50
C GLU A 575 8.29 -37.27 -34.02
N GLN A 576 9.50 -36.70 -34.16
CA GLN A 576 9.74 -35.40 -34.81
C GLN A 576 10.09 -35.58 -36.30
N ARG A 577 9.40 -34.84 -37.18
CA ARG A 577 9.53 -34.83 -38.65
C ARG A 577 9.44 -36.21 -39.34
N ILE A 578 8.79 -37.18 -38.72
CA ILE A 578 8.50 -38.49 -39.31
C ILE A 578 7.36 -38.33 -40.33
N ASP A 579 7.58 -38.80 -41.56
CA ASP A 579 6.64 -38.68 -42.69
C ASP A 579 6.12 -37.24 -42.93
N GLY A 580 6.96 -36.23 -42.68
CA GLY A 580 6.60 -34.81 -42.80
C GLY A 580 5.64 -34.32 -41.72
N ARG A 581 5.64 -34.96 -40.54
CA ARG A 581 4.84 -34.60 -39.37
C ARG A 581 5.66 -34.66 -38.09
N SER A 582 5.31 -33.83 -37.11
CA SER A 582 5.90 -33.87 -35.78
C SER A 582 4.82 -33.98 -34.71
N ARG A 583 5.01 -34.88 -33.74
CA ARG A 583 4.04 -35.10 -32.65
C ARG A 583 4.40 -34.35 -31.38
N PHE A 584 3.37 -33.87 -30.68
CA PHE A 584 3.51 -33.15 -29.41
C PHE A 584 2.41 -33.57 -28.44
N TRP A 585 2.75 -33.66 -27.16
CA TRP A 585 1.77 -33.61 -26.08
C TRP A 585 1.46 -32.14 -25.79
N LEU A 586 0.21 -31.76 -26.04
CA LEU A 586 -0.31 -30.43 -25.75
C LEU A 586 -1.01 -30.46 -24.40
N PHE A 587 -0.43 -29.80 -23.40
CA PHE A 587 -1.05 -29.57 -22.10
C PHE A 587 -1.83 -28.26 -22.15
N HIS A 588 -3.11 -28.31 -21.80
CA HIS A 588 -4.00 -27.16 -21.95
C HIS A 588 -5.12 -27.18 -20.92
N THR A 589 -5.58 -25.99 -20.57
CA THR A 589 -6.68 -25.78 -19.65
C THR A 589 -7.98 -25.60 -20.42
N THR A 590 -8.97 -26.41 -20.05
CA THR A 590 -10.36 -26.31 -20.51
C THR A 590 -11.29 -26.41 -19.31
N GLU A 591 -12.35 -25.59 -19.29
CA GLU A 591 -13.31 -25.50 -18.17
C GLU A 591 -12.66 -25.38 -16.76
N GLY A 592 -11.49 -24.71 -16.68
CA GLY A 592 -10.75 -24.51 -15.43
C GLY A 592 -9.97 -25.74 -14.94
N ARG A 593 -9.73 -26.75 -15.79
CA ARG A 593 -8.91 -27.93 -15.49
C ARG A 593 -7.87 -28.17 -16.57
N GLN A 594 -6.65 -28.49 -16.16
CA GLN A 594 -5.60 -28.93 -17.08
C GLN A 594 -5.83 -30.38 -17.52
N VAL A 595 -5.77 -30.59 -18.84
CA VAL A 595 -5.78 -31.89 -19.51
C VAL A 595 -4.62 -31.93 -20.52
N TYR A 596 -4.38 -33.08 -21.14
CA TYR A 596 -3.46 -33.17 -22.26
C TYR A 596 -4.06 -33.98 -23.42
N ARG A 597 -3.62 -33.65 -24.63
CA ARG A 597 -3.92 -34.39 -25.87
C ARG A 597 -2.64 -34.65 -26.66
N LEU A 598 -2.66 -35.65 -27.54
CA LEU A 598 -1.60 -35.88 -28.52
C LEU A 598 -2.02 -35.22 -29.83
N ILE A 599 -1.19 -34.32 -30.35
CA ILE A 599 -1.38 -33.69 -31.66
C ILE A 599 -0.25 -34.07 -32.60
N SER A 600 -0.52 -34.09 -33.90
CA SER A 600 0.50 -34.06 -34.96
C SER A 600 0.36 -32.79 -35.79
N ILE A 601 1.50 -32.14 -36.08
CA ILE A 601 1.58 -30.93 -36.91
C ILE A 601 2.29 -31.31 -38.21
N ASN A 602 1.72 -30.91 -39.34
CA ASN A 602 2.29 -31.14 -40.67
C ASN A 602 3.42 -30.14 -40.96
N ASP A 603 4.47 -30.58 -41.63
CA ASP A 603 5.43 -29.68 -42.28
C ASP A 603 4.67 -28.73 -43.22
N ARG A 604 5.01 -27.44 -43.16
CA ARG A 604 4.35 -26.31 -43.83
C ARG A 604 3.03 -25.83 -43.22
N ALA A 605 2.69 -26.26 -42.00
CA ALA A 605 1.55 -25.75 -41.23
C ALA A 605 1.53 -24.21 -41.10
N GLU A 606 2.70 -23.56 -41.06
CA GLU A 606 2.84 -22.10 -40.97
C GLU A 606 3.17 -21.42 -42.30
N SER A 607 3.76 -22.16 -43.26
CA SER A 607 4.38 -21.63 -44.47
C SER A 607 3.60 -21.90 -45.77
N GLY A 608 2.64 -22.82 -45.80
CA GLY A 608 1.90 -23.12 -47.04
C GLY A 608 0.65 -24.01 -46.97
N LEU A 609 0.24 -24.52 -45.81
CA LEU A 609 -1.00 -25.30 -45.67
C LEU A 609 -2.19 -24.45 -45.18
N PRO A 610 -3.42 -24.75 -45.62
CA PRO A 610 -4.64 -24.26 -44.98
C PRO A 610 -4.70 -24.61 -43.49
N PRO A 611 -5.29 -23.77 -42.61
CA PRO A 611 -5.32 -24.01 -41.16
C PRO A 611 -6.02 -25.31 -40.73
N ASP A 612 -7.02 -25.77 -41.48
CA ASP A 612 -7.70 -27.06 -41.30
C ASP A 612 -6.84 -28.27 -41.73
N GLN A 613 -5.74 -28.03 -42.44
CA GLN A 613 -4.75 -29.01 -42.87
C GLN A 613 -3.42 -28.88 -42.11
N ALA A 614 -3.30 -27.95 -41.16
CA ALA A 614 -2.07 -27.71 -40.40
C ALA A 614 -1.67 -28.88 -39.48
N GLY A 615 -2.64 -29.70 -39.04
CA GLY A 615 -2.39 -30.84 -38.16
C GLY A 615 -3.67 -31.52 -37.68
N THR A 616 -3.54 -32.54 -36.84
CA THR A 616 -4.65 -33.32 -36.29
C THR A 616 -4.47 -33.64 -34.80
N VAL A 617 -5.59 -33.83 -34.08
CA VAL A 617 -5.59 -34.51 -32.77
C VAL A 617 -5.50 -36.02 -33.00
N ASP A 618 -4.32 -36.59 -32.74
CA ASP A 618 -4.02 -38.02 -32.87
C ASP A 618 -4.55 -38.81 -31.66
N ARG A 619 -4.72 -38.16 -30.50
CA ARG A 619 -5.40 -38.70 -29.31
C ARG A 619 -6.07 -37.57 -28.53
N GLY A 620 -7.38 -37.67 -28.30
CA GLY A 620 -8.17 -36.67 -27.58
C GLY A 620 -7.79 -36.51 -26.10
N ASP A 621 -8.47 -35.56 -25.44
CA ASP A 621 -8.13 -35.11 -24.09
C ASP A 621 -8.16 -36.22 -23.03
N ARG A 622 -7.15 -36.19 -22.16
CA ARG A 622 -6.99 -37.06 -21.00
C ARG A 622 -6.54 -36.24 -19.80
N ALA A 623 -6.93 -36.66 -18.60
CA ALA A 623 -6.40 -36.09 -17.37
C ALA A 623 -4.88 -36.29 -17.29
N ILE A 624 -4.15 -35.29 -16.79
CA ILE A 624 -2.68 -35.34 -16.62
C ILE A 624 -2.23 -36.52 -15.75
N THR A 625 -3.08 -36.99 -14.84
CA THR A 625 -2.89 -38.19 -14.00
C THR A 625 -2.78 -39.51 -14.79
N ALA A 626 -2.99 -39.51 -16.11
CA ALA A 626 -2.67 -40.65 -16.97
C ALA A 626 -1.18 -40.77 -17.31
N TRP A 627 -0.35 -39.79 -16.91
CA TRP A 627 1.12 -39.91 -16.85
C TRP A 627 1.52 -40.49 -15.50
N THR A 628 2.34 -41.54 -15.50
CA THR A 628 2.80 -42.21 -14.27
C THR A 628 3.65 -41.26 -13.42
N SER A 629 4.45 -40.43 -14.10
CA SER A 629 5.38 -39.47 -13.53
C SER A 629 4.72 -38.20 -13.00
N PHE A 630 3.46 -37.94 -13.33
CA PHE A 630 2.70 -36.78 -12.85
C PHE A 630 1.79 -37.10 -11.65
N ASN A 631 2.01 -38.24 -10.99
CA ASN A 631 1.34 -38.54 -9.73
C ASN A 631 1.60 -37.42 -8.70
N GLY A 632 0.52 -36.89 -8.12
CA GLY A 632 0.54 -35.78 -7.16
C GLY A 632 0.74 -34.38 -7.75
N ILE A 633 0.84 -34.21 -9.08
CA ILE A 633 0.94 -32.89 -9.71
C ILE A 633 -0.45 -32.24 -9.79
N GLU A 634 -0.58 -30.96 -9.39
CA GLU A 634 -1.82 -30.19 -9.54
C GLU A 634 -1.92 -29.59 -10.95
N GLN A 635 -0.83 -29.00 -11.43
CA GLN A 635 -0.70 -28.39 -12.76
C GLN A 635 0.75 -28.48 -13.23
N VAL A 636 0.96 -28.95 -14.48
CA VAL A 636 2.24 -28.79 -15.19
C VAL A 636 2.37 -27.33 -15.63
N ASP A 637 3.50 -26.71 -15.33
CA ASP A 637 3.79 -25.32 -15.68
C ASP A 637 4.75 -25.22 -16.87
N ALA A 638 5.90 -25.90 -16.83
CA ALA A 638 6.90 -25.82 -17.89
C ALA A 638 7.77 -27.09 -18.00
N PHE A 639 8.40 -27.29 -19.15
CA PHE A 639 9.35 -28.37 -19.40
C PHE A 639 10.73 -27.83 -19.79
N LEU A 640 11.78 -28.37 -19.19
CA LEU A 640 13.16 -28.08 -19.56
C LEU A 640 13.87 -29.37 -19.99
N PRO A 641 14.25 -29.52 -21.27
CA PRO A 641 15.02 -30.67 -21.74
C PRO A 641 16.39 -30.75 -21.06
N VAL A 642 16.80 -31.95 -20.65
CA VAL A 642 18.17 -32.19 -20.16
C VAL A 642 19.13 -32.16 -21.36
N PRO A 643 20.09 -31.21 -21.45
CA PRO A 643 20.81 -30.89 -22.68
C PRO A 643 21.44 -32.06 -23.43
N ASP A 644 22.14 -32.92 -22.71
CA ASP A 644 22.91 -34.05 -23.25
C ASP A 644 22.16 -35.38 -23.16
N TRP A 645 20.93 -35.40 -22.62
CA TRP A 645 20.09 -36.59 -22.42
C TRP A 645 18.70 -36.45 -23.06
N SER A 646 18.49 -35.62 -24.09
CA SER A 646 17.16 -35.45 -24.69
C SER A 646 17.18 -35.11 -26.18
N GLY A 647 16.07 -35.40 -26.87
CA GLY A 647 15.88 -35.09 -28.29
C GLY A 647 16.88 -35.82 -29.19
N GLU A 648 17.72 -35.04 -29.88
CA GLU A 648 18.81 -35.56 -30.73
C GLU A 648 19.95 -36.19 -29.90
N PHE A 649 20.12 -35.78 -28.63
CA PHE A 649 21.15 -36.27 -27.71
C PHE A 649 20.64 -37.37 -26.76
N ARG A 650 19.50 -38.00 -27.08
CA ARG A 650 18.85 -38.99 -26.21
C ARG A 650 19.72 -40.23 -25.92
N ASN A 651 19.68 -40.70 -24.69
CA ASN A 651 20.54 -41.79 -24.20
C ASN A 651 19.74 -43.09 -24.04
N ASN A 652 20.22 -44.21 -24.59
CA ASN A 652 19.58 -45.54 -24.52
C ASN A 652 18.08 -45.55 -24.89
N GLY A 653 17.66 -44.75 -25.88
CA GLY A 653 16.26 -44.68 -26.32
C GLY A 653 15.32 -44.05 -25.27
N ARG A 654 15.81 -43.06 -24.52
CA ARG A 654 15.03 -42.27 -23.57
C ARG A 654 15.43 -40.80 -23.65
N SER A 655 14.46 -39.91 -23.46
CA SER A 655 14.71 -38.48 -23.23
C SER A 655 14.34 -38.06 -21.81
N TRP A 656 15.19 -37.25 -21.18
CA TRP A 656 15.00 -36.73 -19.83
C TRP A 656 14.57 -35.26 -19.83
N TYR A 657 13.68 -34.91 -18.90
CA TYR A 657 13.15 -33.56 -18.75
C TYR A 657 13.03 -33.20 -17.27
N TRP A 658 13.39 -31.97 -16.92
CA TRP A 658 12.90 -31.37 -15.68
C TRP A 658 11.49 -30.83 -15.93
N VAL A 659 10.55 -31.29 -15.12
CA VAL A 659 9.15 -30.86 -15.16
C VAL A 659 8.97 -29.88 -14.02
N PHE A 660 8.64 -28.64 -14.35
CA PHE A 660 8.29 -27.58 -13.42
C PHE A 660 6.77 -27.60 -13.27
N HIS A 661 6.29 -27.69 -12.03
CA HIS A 661 4.88 -27.95 -11.75
C HIS A 661 4.45 -27.38 -10.40
N THR A 662 3.16 -27.10 -10.30
CA THR A 662 2.54 -26.56 -9.09
C THR A 662 2.10 -27.69 -8.17
N LEU A 663 2.46 -27.55 -6.89
CA LEU A 663 2.09 -28.43 -5.77
C LEU A 663 1.81 -27.57 -4.53
N MET A 664 0.63 -27.71 -3.92
CA MET A 664 0.20 -26.91 -2.76
C MET A 664 0.32 -25.39 -2.99
N GLY A 665 0.10 -24.93 -4.23
CA GLY A 665 0.22 -23.52 -4.61
C GLY A 665 1.64 -22.97 -4.73
N GLN A 666 2.68 -23.82 -4.68
CA GLN A 666 4.07 -23.44 -4.95
C GLN A 666 4.60 -24.20 -6.17
N GLN A 667 5.46 -23.55 -6.97
CA GLN A 667 6.16 -24.27 -8.03
C GLN A 667 7.35 -25.05 -7.46
N VAL A 668 7.43 -26.31 -7.84
CA VAL A 668 8.53 -27.24 -7.58
C VAL A 668 8.96 -27.88 -8.90
N TYR A 669 10.05 -28.63 -8.90
CA TYR A 669 10.48 -29.38 -10.07
C TYR A 669 10.86 -30.84 -9.75
N ARG A 670 10.62 -31.74 -10.69
CA ARG A 670 11.05 -33.15 -10.65
C ARG A 670 11.77 -33.55 -11.94
N LEU A 671 12.56 -34.61 -11.92
CA LEU A 671 13.21 -35.18 -13.12
C LEU A 671 12.42 -36.40 -13.58
N ILE A 672 12.04 -36.43 -14.85
CA ILE A 672 11.40 -37.57 -15.49
C ILE A 672 12.26 -38.11 -16.66
N SER A 673 12.00 -39.34 -17.06
CA SER A 673 12.39 -39.87 -18.37
C SER A 673 11.18 -40.40 -19.13
N ILE A 674 11.26 -40.33 -20.45
CA ILE A 674 10.26 -40.86 -21.40
C ILE A 674 11.00 -41.78 -22.36
N ALA A 675 10.55 -43.02 -22.49
CA ALA A 675 11.12 -44.00 -23.42
C ALA A 675 10.60 -43.83 -24.85
N ASP A 676 11.47 -44.08 -25.83
CA ASP A 676 11.11 -44.19 -27.25
C ASP A 676 10.14 -45.38 -27.48
N GLY A 677 9.39 -45.33 -28.57
CA GLY A 677 8.47 -46.39 -29.01
C GLY A 677 7.02 -46.20 -28.53
N LYS A 678 6.10 -46.95 -29.16
CA LYS A 678 4.63 -46.74 -29.17
C LYS A 678 3.90 -46.49 -27.84
N ALA A 679 4.51 -46.87 -26.71
CA ALA A 679 3.91 -46.71 -25.39
C ALA A 679 4.34 -45.40 -24.68
N HIS A 680 5.46 -44.80 -25.10
CA HIS A 680 6.07 -43.60 -24.52
C HIS A 680 6.09 -43.62 -22.99
N THR A 681 6.54 -44.74 -22.41
CA THR A 681 6.44 -44.98 -20.97
C THR A 681 7.27 -43.96 -20.19
N ASP A 682 6.62 -43.29 -19.26
CA ASP A 682 7.16 -42.20 -18.47
C ASP A 682 7.50 -42.64 -17.04
N VAL A 683 8.63 -42.16 -16.49
CA VAL A 683 9.16 -42.60 -15.19
C VAL A 683 9.67 -41.41 -14.39
N ILE A 684 9.43 -41.40 -13.07
CA ILE A 684 10.08 -40.46 -12.14
C ILE A 684 11.50 -40.93 -11.87
N GLU A 685 12.49 -40.19 -12.34
CA GLU A 685 13.91 -40.43 -12.10
C GLU A 685 14.38 -39.72 -10.82
N ARG A 686 13.72 -38.61 -10.45
CA ARG A 686 13.97 -37.87 -9.20
C ARG A 686 12.70 -37.13 -8.77
N GLY A 687 12.28 -37.34 -7.52
CA GLY A 687 11.11 -36.67 -6.94
C GLY A 687 11.28 -35.16 -6.73
N ASP A 688 10.24 -34.54 -6.17
CA ASP A 688 10.08 -33.07 -6.09
C ASP A 688 11.18 -32.36 -5.31
N ARG A 689 11.52 -31.17 -5.80
CA ARG A 689 12.55 -30.28 -5.26
C ARG A 689 12.11 -28.82 -5.38
N SER A 690 12.45 -28.02 -4.38
CA SER A 690 12.27 -26.56 -4.41
C SER A 690 13.13 -25.93 -5.50
N LEU A 691 12.59 -24.91 -6.19
CA LEU A 691 13.32 -24.07 -7.15
C LEU A 691 14.64 -23.51 -6.59
N SER A 692 14.72 -23.29 -5.27
CA SER A 692 15.93 -22.82 -4.57
C SER A 692 17.18 -23.69 -4.74
N LEU A 693 17.05 -24.91 -5.29
CA LEU A 693 18.18 -25.77 -5.65
C LEU A 693 18.78 -25.49 -7.04
N TRP A 694 18.16 -24.62 -7.85
CA TRP A 694 18.74 -24.07 -9.08
C TRP A 694 19.43 -22.74 -8.74
N GLN A 695 20.74 -22.64 -8.96
CA GLN A 695 21.48 -21.42 -8.66
C GLN A 695 21.08 -20.26 -9.59
N SER A 696 20.77 -20.57 -10.84
CA SER A 696 20.38 -19.63 -11.90
C SER A 696 18.94 -19.10 -11.79
N LEU A 697 18.08 -19.81 -11.05
CA LEU A 697 16.69 -19.40 -10.76
C LEU A 697 16.56 -18.63 -9.44
N ALA A 698 17.67 -18.18 -8.85
CA ALA A 698 17.65 -17.41 -7.61
C ALA A 698 16.75 -16.16 -7.74
N GLY A 699 15.78 -16.04 -6.85
CA GLY A 699 14.79 -14.96 -6.84
C GLY A 699 13.61 -15.12 -7.82
N ILE A 700 13.45 -16.30 -8.45
CA ILE A 700 12.26 -16.65 -9.24
C ILE A 700 11.39 -17.61 -8.42
N ASP A 701 10.18 -17.17 -8.06
CA ASP A 701 9.20 -17.99 -7.32
C ASP A 701 8.35 -18.89 -8.24
N LYS A 702 8.23 -18.51 -9.51
CA LYS A 702 7.60 -19.31 -10.58
C LYS A 702 8.27 -19.01 -11.92
N VAL A 703 8.70 -20.06 -12.61
CA VAL A 703 9.04 -20.02 -14.04
C VAL A 703 7.76 -20.24 -14.83
N ASP A 704 7.54 -19.39 -15.83
CA ASP A 704 6.39 -19.48 -16.74
C ASP A 704 6.72 -20.34 -17.97
N GLU A 705 7.90 -20.19 -18.57
CA GLU A 705 8.33 -20.99 -19.73
C GLU A 705 9.87 -21.00 -19.90
N PHE A 706 10.41 -22.06 -20.52
CA PHE A 706 11.79 -22.14 -20.97
C PHE A 706 11.87 -22.14 -22.50
N LEU A 707 12.78 -21.34 -23.07
CA LEU A 707 13.04 -21.34 -24.50
C LEU A 707 14.53 -21.57 -24.78
N ALA A 708 14.83 -22.62 -25.53
CA ALA A 708 16.20 -22.92 -25.97
C ALA A 708 16.74 -21.79 -26.87
N VAL A 709 17.92 -21.28 -26.54
CA VAL A 709 18.64 -20.32 -27.39
C VAL A 709 19.24 -21.08 -28.59
N PRO A 710 18.88 -20.76 -29.85
CA PRO A 710 19.69 -21.10 -31.02
C PRO A 710 19.83 -22.59 -31.40
N ASP A 711 20.94 -23.01 -32.03
CA ASP A 711 22.35 -22.54 -32.02
C ASP A 711 23.11 -22.80 -30.71
N MET A 712 22.87 -22.09 -29.60
CA MET A 712 23.54 -22.25 -28.30
C MET A 712 23.15 -23.51 -27.51
N GLN A 713 22.99 -24.65 -28.18
CA GLN A 713 22.76 -25.96 -27.55
C GLN A 713 23.99 -26.86 -27.68
N MET A 714 24.45 -27.41 -26.56
CA MET A 714 25.67 -28.23 -26.44
C MET A 714 26.99 -27.56 -26.90
N ILE A 715 27.00 -26.24 -27.15
CA ILE A 715 28.18 -25.48 -27.56
C ILE A 715 29.19 -25.44 -26.41
N ASN A 716 30.40 -25.95 -26.66
CA ASN A 716 31.46 -26.11 -25.66
C ASN A 716 31.01 -26.88 -24.38
N GLY A 717 30.01 -27.75 -24.50
CA GLY A 717 29.42 -28.48 -23.36
C GLY A 717 28.46 -27.65 -22.49
N PHE A 718 27.88 -26.58 -23.04
CA PHE A 718 26.82 -25.79 -22.41
C PHE A 718 25.62 -25.65 -23.35
N SER A 719 24.43 -25.63 -22.75
CA SER A 719 23.18 -25.22 -23.42
C SER A 719 22.62 -23.98 -22.74
N LEU A 720 22.22 -22.99 -23.53
CA LEU A 720 21.60 -21.75 -23.03
C LEU A 720 20.08 -21.79 -23.20
N PHE A 721 19.37 -21.23 -22.21
CA PHE A 721 17.92 -21.10 -22.22
C PHE A 721 17.53 -19.70 -21.76
N TRP A 722 16.57 -19.09 -22.44
CA TRP A 722 15.76 -18.04 -21.83
C TRP A 722 14.82 -18.65 -20.81
N VAL A 723 14.72 -18.01 -19.65
CA VAL A 723 13.76 -18.32 -18.60
C VAL A 723 12.80 -17.16 -18.52
N PHE A 724 11.54 -17.39 -18.88
CA PHE A 724 10.47 -16.40 -18.79
C PHE A 724 9.83 -16.48 -17.40
N HIS A 725 9.68 -15.33 -16.75
CA HIS A 725 8.99 -15.21 -15.47
C HIS A 725 8.40 -13.81 -15.31
N GLN A 726 7.11 -13.72 -15.00
CA GLN A 726 6.42 -12.45 -14.75
C GLN A 726 6.63 -11.43 -15.89
N ASP A 727 6.99 -10.17 -15.59
CA ASP A 727 7.29 -9.13 -16.59
C ASP A 727 8.73 -9.20 -17.14
N ARG A 728 9.43 -10.33 -16.96
CA ARG A 728 10.88 -10.47 -17.19
C ARG A 728 11.28 -11.75 -17.92
N TYR A 729 12.53 -11.74 -18.36
CA TYR A 729 13.27 -12.93 -18.75
C TYR A 729 14.72 -12.83 -18.28
N ARG A 730 15.40 -13.96 -18.14
CA ARG A 730 16.86 -14.04 -17.94
C ARG A 730 17.46 -15.14 -18.83
N ILE A 731 18.78 -15.18 -18.98
CA ILE A 731 19.47 -16.26 -19.70
C ILE A 731 20.26 -17.11 -18.72
N ILE A 732 19.99 -18.40 -18.70
CA ILE A 732 20.73 -19.40 -17.92
C ILE A 732 21.55 -20.27 -18.86
N SER A 733 22.66 -20.81 -18.37
CA SER A 733 23.41 -21.86 -19.07
C SER A 733 23.51 -23.11 -18.19
N ILE A 734 23.29 -24.27 -18.78
CA ILE A 734 23.36 -25.57 -18.12
C ILE A 734 24.51 -26.35 -18.75
N LYS A 735 25.42 -26.86 -17.91
CA LYS A 735 26.57 -27.64 -18.38
C LYS A 735 26.19 -29.11 -18.58
N SER A 736 26.68 -29.72 -19.65
CA SER A 736 26.55 -31.17 -19.90
C SER A 736 27.31 -32.01 -18.85
N GLY A 737 26.91 -33.27 -18.70
CA GLY A 737 27.56 -34.24 -17.81
C GLY A 737 26.97 -34.28 -16.39
N ALA A 738 27.70 -34.92 -15.48
CA ALA A 738 27.17 -35.31 -14.17
C ALA A 738 26.69 -34.11 -13.32
N GLY A 739 25.40 -34.11 -13.00
CA GLY A 739 24.78 -33.17 -12.06
C GLY A 739 24.25 -31.88 -12.71
N HIS A 740 24.52 -31.64 -14.00
CA HIS A 740 23.98 -30.52 -14.78
C HIS A 740 24.04 -29.15 -14.08
N PRO A 741 25.22 -28.69 -13.63
CA PRO A 741 25.32 -27.42 -12.90
C PRO A 741 24.84 -26.26 -13.78
N ASP A 742 23.99 -25.44 -13.20
CA ASP A 742 23.34 -24.30 -13.81
C ASP A 742 23.94 -22.97 -13.31
N GLN A 743 23.97 -21.96 -14.17
CA GLN A 743 24.45 -20.63 -13.81
C GLN A 743 23.67 -19.55 -14.58
N GLU A 744 23.46 -18.40 -13.95
CA GLU A 744 22.98 -17.20 -14.63
C GLU A 744 24.07 -16.72 -15.61
N SER A 745 23.73 -16.61 -16.89
CA SER A 745 24.60 -16.04 -17.93
C SER A 745 24.29 -14.56 -18.18
N VAL A 746 23.00 -14.19 -18.10
CA VAL A 746 22.52 -12.81 -18.15
C VAL A 746 21.35 -12.69 -17.18
N GLY A 747 21.45 -11.78 -16.21
CA GLY A 747 20.39 -11.52 -15.24
C GLY A 747 19.12 -10.88 -15.83
N ASP A 748 18.15 -10.64 -14.96
CA ASP A 748 16.81 -10.18 -15.33
C ASP A 748 16.79 -8.97 -16.27
N ARG A 749 16.05 -9.13 -17.36
CA ARG A 749 15.70 -8.09 -18.33
C ARG A 749 14.18 -7.98 -18.44
N PRO A 750 13.61 -6.78 -18.63
CA PRO A 750 12.17 -6.65 -18.80
C PRO A 750 11.72 -7.21 -20.16
N LEU A 751 10.54 -7.85 -20.21
CA LEU A 751 9.96 -8.39 -21.44
C LEU A 751 9.64 -7.33 -22.50
N THR A 752 9.66 -6.05 -22.15
CA THR A 752 9.61 -4.94 -23.12
C THR A 752 10.81 -4.90 -24.08
N LEU A 753 11.85 -5.71 -23.84
CA LEU A 753 12.96 -5.91 -24.79
C LEU A 753 12.73 -7.08 -25.76
N TRP A 754 11.71 -7.92 -25.56
CA TRP A 754 11.27 -8.90 -26.58
C TRP A 754 10.27 -8.21 -27.51
N THR A 755 10.78 -7.73 -28.64
CA THR A 755 10.00 -6.91 -29.59
C THR A 755 8.82 -7.66 -30.19
N SER A 756 8.90 -8.99 -30.28
CA SER A 756 7.84 -9.88 -30.76
C SER A 756 6.74 -10.16 -29.73
N LEU A 757 7.04 -9.93 -28.45
CA LEU A 757 6.12 -10.05 -27.32
C LEU A 757 5.56 -8.70 -26.87
N THR A 758 6.03 -7.58 -27.42
CA THR A 758 5.38 -6.28 -27.26
C THR A 758 4.22 -6.08 -28.25
N ASN A 759 3.31 -5.15 -27.92
CA ASN A 759 2.19 -4.71 -28.76
C ASN A 759 2.58 -3.56 -29.69
#